data_AF-A0A7R9HJQ4-F1
#
_entry.id   AF-A0A7R9HJQ4-F1
#
_cell.length_a   1.000
_cell.length_b   1.000
_cell.length_c   1.000
_cell.angle_alpha   90.00
_cell.angle_beta   90.00
_cell.angle_gamma   90.00
#
_symmetry.space_group_name_H-M   'P 1'
#
loop_
_entity.id
_entity.type
_entity.pdbx_description
1 polymer ?
#
loop_
_entity_poly.entity_id
_entity_poly.type
_entity_poly.pdbx_seq_one_letter_code
_entity_poly.pdbx_strand_id
1 'polypeptide(L)'
;MWNRYFKRYQALTAAHHLIKTIATASVASSKVRENSLLPSVMRRSISLLVCFTLVLVTWAERSPKRRHACICPRIYWPVCGTDGRSYSNECMLRCASSKGETRSVNSILSKENRLRCITKLRNIKPAQLYEGGQNNQIKKAAVLVPLCIVNGELSLLYTVRSPDLKRNSGQVSFPGGIMDKTDKDLQETALRETFEELGIQKSNVQIWGHGNLYGTHTKDMVVLPVIGYLGELNLHDLNLNSKEVEKVFSISLEWLCDSDHFAYTQFRGHYVLPLYQCEHRIWGLTGIITHFVMSALLPEQYKNRLKYLAPLFWLESQYTGLPPSSKGGSKDGCTATQSECPALGLKINQVHLACNKSSSIEEVYSDPPLRRHPTNSVQEVLPASSSVSWVHGFTFKIYCCSIFSSWGDRMWWFAGGIFMKDLSGMSHDNLLLTGGFTLALSGFVVVFGSHVGRWVDKSPRLKAAGTALVTQNLLLVICVTLVGLTFYFWEGILPVWHGWLLVSIQTAIVLTAAFSQVASVALQIILQKDWIIILCGGDLNKLAKVNSMLRTINLGTQVLAPIFVGVVQDQVSKLACVITIGVWNVISMVAEYYILLLLYNQNPRLSEIKKHQVHDPNCRTRYSDHILCPQSSRPSLGWFQYFTNSYWYDWKTYLKHRVFMASIGLALLYMTVLGFDAITTAFVSMQISSTLAGVSQGLAAIFGIIGSVSFPFLRQRIGLKLVGMVGLGSEIAAILACIISIWLPGSLFMAVAIDPTWKPNVENGTNNSDDSLEEKASVMALLGGIVVSRFGLWLADITITQIMQEEIEENKRGVLNGVQDSLNMGMDMLKSILVMVYPYPAQFGYCIILSFVSICTGGKPNTANQEQKNETEAENSHVTKVHIAQPLQDAS
;
A
#
# COMPACT_ATOMS: atom_id res chain seq x y z
N MET A 1 -17.28 -13.44 20.76
CA MET A 1 -16.85 -13.95 19.43
C MET A 1 -17.87 -14.92 18.80
N TRP A 2 -18.62 -15.69 19.60
CA TRP A 2 -19.69 -16.59 19.14
C TRP A 2 -20.77 -15.90 18.29
N ASN A 3 -21.12 -14.64 18.57
CA ASN A 3 -22.08 -13.88 17.77
C ASN A 3 -21.53 -13.47 16.36
N ARG A 4 -20.20 -13.44 16.16
CA ARG A 4 -19.57 -13.26 14.84
C ARG A 4 -19.43 -14.60 14.09
N TYR A 5 -19.24 -15.70 14.82
CA TYR A 5 -19.28 -17.05 14.24
C TYR A 5 -20.71 -17.46 13.85
N PHE A 6 -21.71 -17.12 14.65
CA PHE A 6 -23.13 -17.35 14.35
C PHE A 6 -23.61 -16.48 13.18
N LYS A 7 -23.17 -15.21 13.09
CA LYS A 7 -23.43 -14.37 11.90
C LYS A 7 -22.70 -14.87 10.64
N ARG A 8 -21.49 -15.43 10.78
CA ARG A 8 -20.79 -16.09 9.67
C ARG A 8 -21.47 -17.40 9.27
N TYR A 9 -21.98 -18.17 10.23
CA TYR A 9 -22.71 -19.40 9.98
C TYR A 9 -24.09 -19.12 9.36
N GLN A 10 -24.80 -18.09 9.81
CA GLN A 10 -26.04 -17.60 9.20
C GLN A 10 -25.82 -16.99 7.82
N ALA A 11 -24.71 -16.28 7.59
CA ALA A 11 -24.35 -15.80 6.25
C ALA A 11 -23.94 -16.96 5.33
N LEU A 12 -23.26 -17.99 5.84
CA LEU A 12 -22.91 -19.21 5.12
C LEU A 12 -24.15 -20.07 4.84
N THR A 13 -25.10 -20.20 5.76
CA THR A 13 -26.36 -20.93 5.52
C THR A 13 -27.32 -20.12 4.65
N ALA A 14 -27.34 -18.79 4.73
CA ALA A 14 -28.08 -17.93 3.81
C ALA A 14 -27.47 -17.96 2.39
N ALA A 15 -26.14 -17.95 2.27
CA ALA A 15 -25.45 -18.15 1.00
C ALA A 15 -25.67 -19.58 0.47
N HIS A 16 -25.67 -20.60 1.33
CA HIS A 16 -25.96 -21.99 0.94
C HIS A 16 -27.44 -22.17 0.54
N HIS A 17 -28.36 -21.45 1.19
CA HIS A 17 -29.76 -21.39 0.79
C HIS A 17 -29.91 -20.63 -0.53
N LEU A 18 -29.24 -19.50 -0.74
CA LEU A 18 -29.24 -18.75 -2.00
C LEU A 18 -28.65 -19.58 -3.14
N ILE A 19 -27.56 -20.32 -2.89
CA ILE A 19 -26.94 -21.26 -3.82
C ILE A 19 -27.87 -22.43 -4.10
N LYS A 20 -28.55 -22.98 -3.08
CA LYS A 20 -29.62 -23.99 -3.28
C LYS A 20 -30.77 -23.42 -4.08
N THR A 21 -31.23 -22.19 -3.83
CA THR A 21 -32.35 -21.54 -4.51
C THR A 21 -32.00 -21.24 -5.97
N ILE A 22 -30.77 -20.79 -6.26
CA ILE A 22 -30.25 -20.56 -7.62
C ILE A 22 -30.00 -21.90 -8.35
N ALA A 23 -29.50 -22.92 -7.64
CA ALA A 23 -29.35 -24.26 -8.19
C ALA A 23 -30.71 -24.92 -8.45
N THR A 24 -31.71 -24.74 -7.57
CA THR A 24 -33.08 -25.21 -7.79
C THR A 24 -33.81 -24.37 -8.82
N ALA A 25 -33.49 -23.08 -9.02
CA ALA A 25 -33.99 -22.28 -10.13
C ALA A 25 -33.38 -22.72 -11.47
N SER A 26 -32.10 -23.11 -11.47
CA SER A 26 -31.40 -23.73 -12.62
C SER A 26 -31.96 -25.13 -12.95
N VAL A 27 -32.32 -25.92 -11.93
CA VAL A 27 -32.96 -27.23 -12.10
C VAL A 27 -34.46 -27.12 -12.42
N ALA A 28 -35.17 -26.11 -11.91
CA ALA A 28 -36.56 -25.82 -12.29
C ALA A 28 -36.66 -25.31 -13.74
N SER A 29 -35.65 -24.59 -14.22
CA SER A 29 -35.48 -24.23 -15.64
C SER A 29 -35.24 -25.45 -16.55
N SER A 30 -34.82 -26.60 -15.99
CA SER A 30 -34.68 -27.85 -16.77
C SER A 30 -36.00 -28.59 -17.04
N LYS A 31 -37.09 -28.23 -16.33
CA LYS A 31 -38.40 -28.90 -16.40
C LYS A 31 -39.47 -28.10 -17.16
N VAL A 32 -39.17 -26.86 -17.56
CA VAL A 32 -39.93 -26.11 -18.57
C VAL A 32 -39.20 -26.26 -19.90
N ARG A 33 -39.32 -27.46 -20.48
CA ARG A 33 -38.73 -27.81 -21.77
C ARG A 33 -39.85 -27.87 -22.79
N GLU A 34 -39.97 -26.81 -23.58
CA GLU A 34 -40.23 -26.80 -25.03
C GLU A 34 -40.29 -25.33 -25.46
N ASN A 35 -39.50 -24.96 -26.47
CA ASN A 35 -39.33 -23.62 -27.06
C ASN A 35 -38.43 -22.61 -26.31
N SER A 36 -37.09 -22.73 -26.47
CA SER A 36 -36.21 -21.55 -26.32
C SER A 36 -34.92 -21.66 -27.15
N LEU A 37 -34.73 -20.63 -27.98
CA LEU A 37 -33.61 -20.37 -28.89
C LEU A 37 -32.34 -19.94 -28.12
N LEU A 38 -31.46 -20.89 -27.80
CA LEU A 38 -30.08 -20.55 -27.38
C LEU A 38 -29.09 -21.60 -27.90
N PRO A 39 -28.12 -21.26 -28.76
CA PRO A 39 -27.10 -22.19 -29.23
C PRO A 39 -26.31 -22.81 -28.08
N SER A 40 -26.05 -24.11 -28.17
CA SER A 40 -25.39 -24.93 -27.13
C SER A 40 -23.99 -24.43 -26.75
N VAL A 41 -23.31 -23.74 -27.67
CA VAL A 41 -21.98 -23.14 -27.46
C VAL A 41 -22.05 -21.93 -26.51
N MET A 42 -23.07 -21.08 -26.64
CA MET A 42 -23.21 -19.86 -25.84
C MET A 42 -23.58 -20.18 -24.38
N ARG A 43 -24.39 -21.22 -24.15
CA ARG A 43 -24.67 -21.74 -22.79
C ARG A 43 -23.42 -22.25 -22.09
N ARG A 44 -22.52 -22.91 -22.83
CA ARG A 44 -21.24 -23.40 -22.31
C ARG A 44 -20.30 -22.24 -22.00
N SER A 45 -20.21 -21.24 -22.88
CA SER A 45 -19.35 -20.07 -22.67
C SER A 45 -19.79 -19.22 -21.47
N ILE A 46 -21.09 -18.93 -21.32
CA ILE A 46 -21.59 -18.14 -20.18
C ILE A 46 -21.44 -18.91 -18.87
N SER A 47 -21.72 -20.22 -18.86
CA SER A 47 -21.55 -21.05 -17.67
C SER A 47 -20.08 -21.19 -17.27
N LEU A 48 -19.16 -21.27 -18.25
CA LEU A 48 -17.72 -21.30 -18.01
C LEU A 48 -17.20 -19.97 -17.48
N LEU A 49 -17.68 -18.84 -18.01
CA LEU A 49 -17.27 -17.50 -17.56
C LEU A 49 -17.77 -17.19 -16.15
N VAL A 50 -19.01 -17.59 -15.82
CA VAL A 50 -19.58 -17.46 -14.46
C VAL A 50 -18.88 -18.42 -13.48
N CYS A 51 -18.62 -19.67 -13.86
CA CYS A 51 -17.83 -20.59 -13.02
C CYS A 51 -16.39 -20.10 -12.83
N PHE A 52 -15.74 -19.57 -13.87
CA PHE A 52 -14.37 -19.09 -13.80
C PHE A 52 -14.25 -17.84 -12.92
N THR A 53 -15.19 -16.91 -13.04
CA THR A 53 -15.25 -15.72 -12.17
C THR A 53 -15.57 -16.09 -10.72
N LEU A 54 -16.48 -17.02 -10.46
CA LEU A 54 -16.76 -17.52 -9.10
C LEU A 54 -15.56 -18.29 -8.50
N VAL A 55 -14.84 -19.06 -9.30
CA VAL A 55 -13.58 -19.73 -8.90
C VAL A 55 -12.49 -18.69 -8.61
N LEU A 56 -12.39 -17.61 -9.39
CA LEU A 56 -11.43 -16.54 -9.14
C LEU A 56 -11.76 -15.69 -7.91
N VAL A 57 -13.05 -15.41 -7.66
CA VAL A 57 -13.51 -14.70 -6.44
C VAL A 57 -13.24 -15.55 -5.19
N THR A 58 -13.50 -16.86 -5.25
CA THR A 58 -13.20 -17.79 -4.13
C THR A 58 -11.70 -18.08 -3.99
N TRP A 59 -10.92 -17.98 -5.07
CA TRP A 59 -9.45 -18.07 -5.04
C TRP A 59 -8.81 -16.79 -4.48
N ALA A 60 -9.35 -15.61 -4.80
CA ALA A 60 -8.90 -14.33 -4.24
C ALA A 60 -9.13 -14.22 -2.73
N GLU A 61 -10.12 -14.94 -2.18
CA GLU A 61 -10.31 -15.08 -0.73
C GLU A 61 -9.38 -16.13 -0.08
N ARG A 62 -8.78 -17.04 -0.86
CA ARG A 62 -7.76 -17.98 -0.37
C ARG A 62 -6.38 -17.36 -0.45
N SER A 63 -6.02 -16.62 0.60
CA SER A 63 -4.61 -16.35 0.87
C SER A 63 -3.86 -17.67 1.00
N PRO A 64 -2.80 -17.95 0.21
CA PRO A 64 -1.90 -19.05 0.56
C PRO A 64 -1.26 -18.71 1.90
N LYS A 65 -1.49 -19.56 2.92
CA LYS A 65 -0.69 -19.52 4.14
C LYS A 65 0.78 -19.59 3.71
N ARG A 66 1.60 -18.62 4.11
CA ARG A 66 3.03 -18.56 3.81
C ARG A 66 3.69 -19.87 4.24
N ARG A 67 3.98 -20.77 3.29
CA ARG A 67 4.96 -21.83 3.52
C ARG A 67 6.33 -21.22 3.29
N HIS A 68 7.15 -21.20 4.33
CA HIS A 68 8.49 -20.63 4.31
C HIS A 68 9.37 -21.42 3.32
N ALA A 69 9.69 -20.83 2.16
CA ALA A 69 10.72 -21.36 1.27
C ALA A 69 12.10 -21.01 1.84
N CYS A 70 12.97 -21.98 2.13
CA CYS A 70 14.34 -21.65 2.53
C CYS A 70 15.14 -21.13 1.33
N ILE A 71 15.91 -20.07 1.57
CA ILE A 71 16.82 -19.44 0.61
C ILE A 71 18.21 -19.98 0.91
N CYS A 72 18.79 -20.73 -0.02
CA CYS A 72 20.15 -21.27 0.11
C CYS A 72 21.06 -20.74 -1.01
N PRO A 73 22.32 -20.38 -0.70
CA PRO A 73 23.27 -19.97 -1.72
C PRO A 73 23.59 -21.14 -2.66
N ARG A 74 23.81 -20.85 -3.96
CA ARG A 74 24.22 -21.85 -4.98
C ARG A 74 25.73 -22.08 -4.95
N ILE A 75 26.27 -22.43 -3.79
CA ILE A 75 27.67 -22.84 -3.63
C ILE A 75 27.70 -24.37 -3.68
N TYR A 76 28.62 -24.97 -4.43
CA TYR A 76 28.75 -26.43 -4.52
C TYR A 76 29.88 -26.90 -3.59
N TRP A 77 29.50 -27.38 -2.41
CA TRP A 77 30.35 -28.02 -1.40
C TRP A 77 29.58 -29.23 -0.84
N PRO A 78 29.63 -30.38 -1.53
CA PRO A 78 28.66 -31.44 -1.32
C PRO A 78 28.78 -32.07 0.07
N VAL A 79 27.63 -32.31 0.71
CA VAL A 79 27.52 -32.97 2.01
C VAL A 79 26.57 -34.17 1.90
N CYS A 80 26.90 -35.28 2.55
CA CYS A 80 26.05 -36.47 2.55
C CYS A 80 25.05 -36.40 3.71
N GLY A 81 23.76 -36.55 3.39
CA GLY A 81 22.68 -36.64 4.38
C GLY A 81 22.56 -38.03 4.99
N THR A 82 21.95 -38.10 6.17
CA THR A 82 21.60 -39.38 6.84
C THR A 82 20.56 -40.19 6.08
N ASP A 83 19.89 -39.58 5.09
CA ASP A 83 18.97 -40.20 4.14
C ASP A 83 19.67 -40.82 2.92
N GLY A 84 21.01 -40.86 2.91
CA GLY A 84 21.82 -41.41 1.82
C GLY A 84 21.86 -40.54 0.56
N ARG A 85 21.36 -39.30 0.63
CA ARG A 85 21.39 -38.34 -0.50
C ARG A 85 22.50 -37.32 -0.31
N SER A 86 23.21 -37.01 -1.38
CA SER A 86 24.20 -35.93 -1.41
C SER A 86 23.55 -34.60 -1.76
N TYR A 87 23.79 -33.59 -0.94
CA TYR A 87 23.24 -32.25 -1.10
C TYR A 87 24.33 -31.27 -1.54
N SER A 88 23.99 -30.34 -2.42
CA SER A 88 24.96 -29.40 -3.02
C SER A 88 25.71 -28.54 -2.00
N ASN A 89 25.11 -28.26 -0.84
CA ASN A 89 25.76 -27.61 0.29
C ASN A 89 24.97 -27.86 1.58
N GLU A 90 25.59 -27.49 2.70
CA GLU A 90 25.00 -27.65 4.02
C GLU A 90 23.67 -26.90 4.20
N CYS A 91 23.48 -25.74 3.56
CA CYS A 91 22.18 -25.05 3.61
C CYS A 91 21.09 -25.88 2.92
N MET A 92 21.37 -26.47 1.75
CA MET A 92 20.42 -27.32 1.01
C MET A 92 20.08 -28.60 1.78
N LEU A 93 21.05 -29.22 2.46
CA LEU A 93 20.83 -30.34 3.38
C LEU A 93 19.92 -29.93 4.55
N ARG A 94 20.19 -28.77 5.17
CA ARG A 94 19.38 -28.21 6.27
C ARG A 94 17.97 -27.78 5.80
N CYS A 95 17.82 -27.36 4.54
CA CYS A 95 16.54 -27.01 3.95
C CYS A 95 15.73 -28.25 3.50
N ALA A 96 16.41 -29.33 3.11
CA ALA A 96 15.76 -30.61 2.85
C ALA A 96 15.26 -31.26 4.15
N SER A 97 16.06 -31.19 5.22
CA SER A 97 15.65 -31.65 6.55
C SER A 97 14.56 -30.78 7.20
N SER A 98 14.44 -29.50 6.83
CA SER A 98 13.36 -28.62 7.33
C SER A 98 11.99 -28.87 6.69
N LYS A 99 11.91 -29.64 5.60
CA LYS A 99 10.64 -29.98 4.92
C LYS A 99 9.88 -31.16 5.55
N GLY A 100 10.39 -31.76 6.63
CA GLY A 100 9.98 -33.11 7.05
C GLY A 100 9.51 -33.35 8.49
N GLU A 101 9.60 -32.44 9.45
CA GLU A 101 9.20 -32.78 10.84
C GLU A 101 8.51 -31.64 11.60
N THR A 102 7.17 -31.65 11.58
CA THR A 102 6.45 -31.54 12.86
C THR A 102 6.99 -32.65 13.74
N ARG A 103 7.87 -32.31 14.69
CA ARG A 103 8.28 -33.24 15.74
C ARG A 103 7.02 -33.87 16.33
N SER A 104 6.90 -35.19 16.22
CA SER A 104 5.82 -35.95 16.85
C SER A 104 5.70 -35.53 18.31
N VAL A 105 4.48 -35.36 18.84
CA VAL A 105 4.22 -34.99 20.25
C VAL A 105 5.06 -35.84 21.21
N ASN A 106 5.27 -37.12 20.89
CA ASN A 106 6.10 -38.05 21.66
C ASN A 106 7.58 -37.64 21.73
N SER A 107 8.12 -37.01 20.68
CA SER A 107 9.50 -36.52 20.68
C SER A 107 9.66 -35.27 21.57
N ILE A 108 8.64 -34.41 21.65
CA ILE A 108 8.65 -33.21 22.52
C ILE A 108 8.50 -33.63 23.98
N LEU A 109 7.65 -34.63 24.27
CA LEU A 109 7.43 -35.18 25.61
C LEU A 109 8.49 -36.21 26.05
N SER A 110 9.48 -36.49 25.20
CA SER A 110 10.53 -37.48 25.50
C SER A 110 11.33 -37.12 26.76
N LYS A 111 11.78 -38.15 27.48
CA LYS A 111 12.58 -38.00 28.71
C LYS A 111 13.85 -37.17 28.49
N GLU A 112 14.48 -37.34 27.33
CA GLU A 112 15.67 -36.59 26.93
C GLU A 112 15.37 -35.10 26.71
N ASN A 113 14.28 -34.77 25.99
CA ASN A 113 13.90 -33.36 25.78
C ASN A 113 13.51 -32.70 27.10
N ARG A 114 12.79 -33.42 27.97
CA ARG A 114 12.45 -32.95 29.32
C ARG A 114 13.70 -32.58 30.11
N LEU A 115 14.69 -33.48 30.20
CA LEU A 115 15.92 -33.22 30.94
C LEU A 115 16.67 -32.02 30.36
N ARG A 116 16.78 -31.94 29.03
CA ARG A 116 17.42 -30.82 28.33
C ARG A 116 16.71 -29.49 28.59
N CYS A 117 15.38 -29.47 28.52
CA CYS A 117 14.56 -28.28 28.76
C CYS A 117 14.81 -27.73 30.16
N ILE A 118 14.77 -28.59 31.19
CA ILE A 118 15.00 -28.18 32.58
C ILE A 118 16.45 -27.69 32.79
N THR A 119 17.44 -28.41 32.26
CA THR A 119 18.85 -27.98 32.35
C THR A 119 19.07 -26.61 31.70
N LYS A 120 18.46 -26.36 30.53
CA LYS A 120 18.52 -25.04 29.88
C LYS A 120 17.83 -23.96 30.72
N LEU A 121 16.65 -24.23 31.27
CA LEU A 121 15.92 -23.26 32.09
C LEU A 121 16.67 -22.86 33.37
N ARG A 122 17.38 -23.80 33.99
CA ARG A 122 18.25 -23.51 35.14
C ARG A 122 19.51 -22.71 34.78
N ASN A 123 19.99 -22.84 33.54
CA ASN A 123 21.16 -22.11 33.07
C ASN A 123 20.84 -20.70 32.51
N ILE A 124 19.56 -20.41 32.22
CA ILE A 124 19.13 -19.08 31.79
C ILE A 124 19.16 -18.14 33.01
N LYS A 125 20.13 -17.22 33.04
CA LYS A 125 20.18 -16.15 34.04
C LYS A 125 19.23 -15.02 33.60
N PRO A 126 18.13 -14.75 34.33
CA PRO A 126 17.31 -13.58 34.02
C PRO A 126 18.10 -12.29 34.24
N ALA A 127 17.90 -11.28 33.40
CA ALA A 127 18.61 -9.99 33.48
C ALA A 127 18.32 -9.20 34.78
N GLN A 128 17.28 -9.57 35.52
CA GLN A 128 16.99 -9.09 36.87
C GLN A 128 17.12 -10.25 37.87
N LEU A 129 18.35 -10.59 38.23
CA LEU A 129 18.61 -11.27 39.50
C LEU A 129 18.65 -10.19 40.58
N TYR A 130 17.86 -10.35 41.64
CA TYR A 130 17.92 -9.45 42.79
C TYR A 130 19.23 -9.70 43.53
N GLU A 131 20.14 -8.72 43.49
CA GLU A 131 21.28 -8.66 44.41
C GLU A 131 20.79 -8.07 45.72
N GLY A 132 20.95 -8.82 46.80
CA GLY A 132 20.36 -8.58 48.11
C GLY A 132 20.64 -7.19 48.69
N GLY A 133 19.63 -6.33 48.77
CA GLY A 133 19.64 -5.16 49.66
C GLY A 133 19.12 -5.56 51.04
N GLN A 134 19.93 -5.33 52.08
CA GLN A 134 19.58 -5.61 53.47
C GLN A 134 18.27 -4.89 53.88
N ASN A 135 17.41 -5.60 54.64
CA ASN A 135 16.23 -5.12 55.40
C ASN A 135 14.79 -5.13 54.82
N ASN A 136 14.42 -6.02 53.88
CA ASN A 136 12.99 -6.36 53.71
C ASN A 136 12.77 -7.86 53.39
N GLN A 137 11.82 -8.51 54.06
CA GLN A 137 11.45 -9.91 53.77
C GLN A 137 10.78 -10.00 52.38
N ILE A 138 11.50 -10.54 51.40
CA ILE A 138 11.00 -10.73 50.03
C ILE A 138 9.98 -11.85 50.00
N LYS A 139 8.81 -11.60 49.42
CA LYS A 139 7.77 -12.63 49.26
C LYS A 139 8.20 -13.63 48.19
N LYS A 140 8.06 -14.92 48.49
CA LYS A 140 8.31 -16.00 47.51
C LYS A 140 6.97 -16.49 46.97
N ALA A 141 6.90 -16.67 45.66
CA ALA A 141 5.73 -17.15 44.95
C ALA A 141 6.15 -18.22 43.93
N ALA A 142 5.20 -19.03 43.48
CA ALA A 142 5.46 -20.04 42.46
C ALA A 142 4.27 -20.15 41.50
N VAL A 143 4.59 -20.44 40.23
CA VAL A 143 3.59 -20.65 39.18
C VAL A 143 3.84 -21.97 38.47
N LEU A 144 2.77 -22.68 38.13
CA LEU A 144 2.84 -23.87 37.31
C LEU A 144 2.73 -23.46 35.83
N VAL A 145 3.77 -23.76 35.03
CA VAL A 145 3.75 -23.68 33.57
C VAL A 145 3.16 -25.00 33.05
N PRO A 146 1.86 -25.05 32.67
CA PRO A 146 1.15 -26.29 32.47
C PRO A 146 1.17 -26.68 31.00
N LEU A 147 1.89 -27.76 30.68
CA LEU A 147 1.91 -28.38 29.36
C LEU A 147 0.77 -29.40 29.27
N CYS A 148 -0.10 -29.31 28.27
CA CYS A 148 -1.28 -30.17 28.14
C CYS A 148 -1.57 -30.46 26.67
N ILE A 149 -2.38 -31.49 26.41
CA ILE A 149 -2.93 -31.78 25.07
C ILE A 149 -4.39 -31.35 25.09
N VAL A 150 -4.74 -30.37 24.24
CA VAL A 150 -6.11 -29.87 24.10
C VAL A 150 -6.48 -30.01 22.63
N ASN A 151 -7.60 -30.69 22.32
CA ASN A 151 -8.03 -30.98 20.95
C ASN A 151 -6.95 -31.66 20.08
N GLY A 152 -6.15 -32.55 20.67
CA GLY A 152 -5.06 -33.25 19.97
C GLY A 152 -3.79 -32.42 19.75
N GLU A 153 -3.73 -31.16 20.19
CA GLU A 153 -2.57 -30.29 20.05
C GLU A 153 -1.85 -30.06 21.38
N LEU A 154 -0.52 -30.24 21.38
CA LEU A 154 0.31 -29.93 22.53
C LEU A 154 0.35 -28.40 22.74
N SER A 155 -0.03 -27.96 23.94
CA SER A 155 -0.35 -26.58 24.27
C SER A 155 0.14 -26.17 25.66
N LEU A 156 0.28 -24.86 25.88
CA LEU A 156 0.39 -24.27 27.21
C LEU A 156 -0.98 -23.76 27.67
N LEU A 157 -1.33 -24.04 28.91
CA LEU A 157 -2.57 -23.58 29.54
C LEU A 157 -2.34 -22.28 30.32
N TYR A 158 -3.29 -21.35 30.20
CA TYR A 158 -3.24 -20.01 30.78
C TYR A 158 -4.55 -19.68 31.51
N THR A 159 -4.44 -18.82 32.52
CA THR A 159 -5.58 -18.27 33.27
C THR A 159 -5.70 -16.77 33.00
N VAL A 160 -6.94 -16.27 32.95
CA VAL A 160 -7.26 -14.84 33.01
C VAL A 160 -7.70 -14.55 34.44
N ARG A 161 -6.96 -13.67 35.13
CA ARG A 161 -7.24 -13.31 36.53
C ARG A 161 -8.57 -12.59 36.66
N SER A 162 -9.35 -12.93 37.68
CA SER A 162 -10.64 -12.31 37.99
C SER A 162 -10.52 -10.77 38.07
N PRO A 163 -11.51 -10.02 37.55
CA PRO A 163 -11.56 -8.57 37.68
C PRO A 163 -11.65 -8.11 39.15
N ASP A 164 -12.11 -8.98 40.07
CA ASP A 164 -12.32 -8.66 41.49
C ASP A 164 -11.01 -8.66 42.32
N LEU A 165 -9.89 -9.08 41.72
CA LEU A 165 -8.59 -9.13 42.39
C LEU A 165 -7.94 -7.74 42.52
N LYS A 166 -7.42 -7.42 43.70
CA LYS A 166 -6.78 -6.12 43.99
C LYS A 166 -5.51 -5.83 43.15
N ARG A 167 -4.82 -6.86 42.66
CA ARG A 167 -3.58 -6.73 41.88
C ARG A 167 -3.69 -7.55 40.60
N ASN A 168 -3.24 -6.97 39.49
CA ASN A 168 -3.15 -7.61 38.17
C ASN A 168 -4.48 -8.20 37.65
N SER A 169 -5.61 -7.59 38.01
CA SER A 169 -6.96 -7.95 37.53
C SER A 169 -7.04 -7.98 36.00
N GLY A 170 -7.65 -9.03 35.44
CA GLY A 170 -7.82 -9.21 33.99
C GLY A 170 -6.55 -9.51 33.20
N GLN A 171 -5.40 -9.70 33.86
CA GLN A 171 -4.15 -10.08 33.18
C GLN A 171 -4.07 -11.59 32.97
N VAL A 172 -3.34 -12.00 31.93
CA VAL A 172 -3.02 -13.41 31.70
C VAL A 172 -1.88 -13.86 32.61
N SER A 173 -2.10 -14.94 33.34
CA SER A 173 -1.12 -15.58 34.23
C SER A 173 -1.05 -17.08 33.99
N PHE A 174 0.03 -17.67 34.49
CA PHE A 174 0.04 -19.07 34.84
C PHE A 174 -0.64 -19.26 36.20
N PRO A 175 -1.29 -20.40 36.48
CA PRO A 175 -1.87 -20.67 37.79
C PRO A 175 -0.77 -20.68 38.85
N GLY A 176 -1.02 -20.01 39.97
CA GLY A 176 0.01 -19.83 40.99
C GLY A 176 -0.13 -18.56 41.83
N GLY A 177 0.57 -18.58 42.97
CA GLY A 177 0.43 -17.55 43.99
C GLY A 177 1.61 -17.52 44.96
N ILE A 178 1.37 -16.87 46.11
CA ILE A 178 2.37 -16.65 47.16
C ILE A 178 2.50 -17.92 48.01
N MET A 179 3.72 -18.24 48.42
CA MET A 179 3.99 -19.37 49.31
C MET A 179 3.30 -19.18 50.66
N ASP A 180 2.49 -20.16 51.07
CA ASP A 180 1.90 -20.24 52.39
C ASP A 180 2.92 -20.84 53.39
N LYS A 181 2.77 -20.53 54.67
CA LYS A 181 3.55 -21.15 55.75
C LYS A 181 3.34 -22.66 55.83
N THR A 182 2.21 -23.17 55.33
CA THR A 182 1.91 -24.60 55.27
C THR A 182 2.57 -25.31 54.09
N ASP A 183 3.09 -24.57 53.10
CA ASP A 183 3.71 -25.16 51.92
C ASP A 183 5.10 -25.72 52.27
N LYS A 184 5.36 -26.97 51.89
CA LYS A 184 6.67 -27.63 52.12
C LYS A 184 7.79 -26.94 51.34
N ASP A 185 7.52 -26.59 50.10
CA ASP A 185 8.42 -25.88 49.19
C ASP A 185 7.63 -25.12 48.11
N LEU A 186 8.34 -24.41 47.24
CA LEU A 186 7.72 -23.64 46.16
C LEU A 186 7.09 -24.51 45.06
N GLN A 187 7.46 -25.78 44.94
CA GLN A 187 6.78 -26.68 44.00
C GLN A 187 5.40 -27.06 44.56
N GLU A 188 5.33 -27.32 45.85
CA GLU A 188 4.07 -27.57 46.57
C GLU A 188 3.13 -26.36 46.50
N THR A 189 3.67 -25.13 46.60
CA THR A 189 2.90 -23.89 46.37
C THR A 189 2.26 -23.87 44.98
N ALA A 190 3.03 -24.13 43.91
CA ALA A 190 2.48 -24.12 42.55
C ALA A 190 1.37 -25.18 42.36
N LEU A 191 1.53 -26.36 42.98
CA LEU A 191 0.52 -27.42 42.95
C LEU A 191 -0.73 -27.08 43.75
N ARG A 192 -0.57 -26.51 44.95
CA ARG A 192 -1.69 -26.05 45.81
C ARG A 192 -2.52 -25.00 45.08
N GLU A 193 -1.87 -23.95 44.58
CA GLU A 193 -2.53 -22.84 43.88
C GLU A 193 -3.22 -23.32 42.59
N THR A 194 -2.61 -24.24 41.83
CA THR A 194 -3.25 -24.83 40.65
C THR A 194 -4.51 -25.62 41.02
N PHE A 195 -4.49 -26.33 42.14
CA PHE A 195 -5.68 -27.03 42.65
C PHE A 195 -6.77 -26.05 43.10
N GLU A 196 -6.41 -24.99 43.81
CA GLU A 196 -7.34 -23.96 44.29
C GLU A 196 -7.95 -23.13 43.15
N GLU A 197 -7.17 -22.80 42.12
CA GLU A 197 -7.61 -21.99 40.97
C GLU A 197 -8.41 -22.81 39.94
N LEU A 198 -7.95 -24.03 39.63
CA LEU A 198 -8.42 -24.81 38.47
C LEU A 198 -9.09 -26.16 38.83
N GLY A 199 -9.01 -26.59 40.10
CA GLY A 199 -9.51 -27.89 40.54
C GLY A 199 -8.67 -29.09 40.10
N ILE A 200 -7.46 -28.86 39.57
CA ILE A 200 -6.59 -29.94 39.08
C ILE A 200 -5.87 -30.59 40.25
N GLN A 201 -6.15 -31.87 40.49
CA GLN A 201 -5.54 -32.64 41.58
C GLN A 201 -4.01 -32.72 41.43
N LYS A 202 -3.28 -32.59 42.56
CA LYS A 202 -1.81 -32.62 42.57
C LYS A 202 -1.24 -33.91 41.96
N SER A 203 -1.95 -35.04 42.12
CA SER A 203 -1.60 -36.35 41.54
C SER A 203 -1.65 -36.38 40.00
N ASN A 204 -2.39 -35.48 39.37
CA ASN A 204 -2.57 -35.42 37.93
C ASN A 204 -1.50 -34.57 37.24
N VAL A 205 -0.64 -33.91 38.01
CA VAL A 205 0.43 -33.04 37.50
C VAL A 205 1.75 -33.80 37.52
N GLN A 206 2.25 -34.18 36.34
CA GLN A 206 3.59 -34.74 36.23
C GLN A 206 4.63 -33.60 36.22
N ILE A 207 5.18 -33.27 37.38
CA ILE A 207 6.21 -32.23 37.50
C ILE A 207 7.48 -32.64 36.74
N TRP A 208 7.94 -31.74 35.87
CA TRP A 208 9.16 -31.91 35.08
C TRP A 208 10.40 -31.40 35.80
N GLY A 209 10.28 -30.23 36.41
CA GLY A 209 11.34 -29.50 37.09
C GLY A 209 10.96 -28.02 37.23
N HIS A 210 11.92 -27.17 37.56
CA HIS A 210 11.71 -25.72 37.70
C HIS A 210 12.87 -24.92 37.10
N GLY A 211 12.59 -23.67 36.74
CA GLY A 211 13.59 -22.69 36.30
C GLY A 211 14.25 -21.95 37.47
N ASN A 212 14.84 -20.79 37.17
CA ASN A 212 15.39 -19.88 38.18
C ASN A 212 14.30 -19.00 38.82
N LEU A 213 14.65 -18.28 39.89
CA LEU A 213 13.76 -17.27 40.48
C LEU A 213 13.76 -16.01 39.61
N TYR A 214 12.56 -15.51 39.31
CA TYR A 214 12.36 -14.28 38.54
C TYR A 214 11.86 -13.16 39.45
N GLY A 215 12.52 -12.01 39.42
CA GLY A 215 12.06 -10.81 40.13
C GLY A 215 10.83 -10.19 39.48
N THR A 216 9.95 -9.63 40.30
CA THR A 216 8.83 -8.79 39.84
C THR A 216 9.27 -7.32 39.67
N HIS A 217 8.54 -6.55 38.86
CA HIS A 217 8.85 -5.14 38.63
C HIS A 217 8.85 -4.29 39.91
N THR A 218 8.02 -4.66 40.89
CA THR A 218 7.91 -4.01 42.21
C THR A 218 9.05 -4.36 43.16
N LYS A 219 9.93 -5.31 42.80
CA LYS A 219 11.09 -5.78 43.58
C LYS A 219 10.75 -6.28 45.00
N ASP A 220 9.48 -6.56 45.31
CA ASP A 220 8.99 -7.05 46.60
C ASP A 220 8.69 -8.56 46.60
N MET A 221 8.72 -9.19 45.43
CA MET A 221 8.38 -10.61 45.23
C MET A 221 9.26 -11.28 44.18
N VAL A 222 9.61 -12.55 44.43
CA VAL A 222 10.26 -13.45 43.47
C VAL A 222 9.36 -14.63 43.14
N VAL A 223 9.35 -15.04 41.87
CA VAL A 223 8.46 -16.09 41.36
C VAL A 223 9.27 -17.25 40.77
N LEU A 224 8.95 -18.48 41.18
CA LEU A 224 9.53 -19.71 40.64
C LEU A 224 8.59 -20.35 39.60
N PRO A 225 8.98 -20.48 38.32
CA PRO A 225 8.22 -21.25 37.34
C PRO A 225 8.55 -22.73 37.45
N VAL A 226 7.52 -23.52 37.71
CA VAL A 226 7.57 -24.98 37.79
C VAL A 226 6.90 -25.53 36.53
N ILE A 227 7.59 -26.37 35.76
CA ILE A 227 7.02 -26.97 34.55
C ILE A 227 6.35 -28.29 34.93
N GLY A 228 5.10 -28.49 34.52
CA GLY A 228 4.37 -29.74 34.71
C GLY A 228 3.58 -30.15 33.48
N TYR A 229 3.45 -31.45 33.26
CA TYR A 229 2.63 -32.01 32.19
C TYR A 229 1.32 -32.55 32.77
N LEU A 230 0.19 -32.14 32.18
CA LEU A 230 -1.16 -32.44 32.65
C LEU A 230 -1.86 -33.56 31.85
N GLY A 231 -1.23 -34.08 30.79
CA GLY A 231 -1.90 -35.04 29.91
C GLY A 231 -2.92 -34.39 28.96
N GLU A 232 -3.89 -35.19 28.53
CA GLU A 232 -5.03 -34.74 27.73
C GLU A 232 -6.06 -34.06 28.63
N LEU A 233 -6.48 -32.85 28.24
CA LEU A 233 -7.32 -32.01 29.06
C LEU A 233 -8.46 -31.40 28.23
N ASN A 234 -9.68 -31.56 28.73
CA ASN A 234 -10.83 -30.83 28.24
C ASN A 234 -11.06 -29.61 29.14
N LEU A 235 -10.97 -28.41 28.57
CA LEU A 235 -11.04 -27.15 29.32
C LEU A 235 -12.40 -26.92 29.99
N HIS A 236 -13.46 -27.54 29.48
CA HIS A 236 -14.82 -27.39 30.01
C HIS A 236 -15.05 -28.15 31.32
N ASP A 237 -14.21 -29.14 31.63
CA ASP A 237 -14.36 -30.01 32.80
C ASP A 237 -13.61 -29.47 34.04
N LEU A 238 -12.93 -28.32 33.90
CA LEU A 238 -12.18 -27.69 34.98
C LEU A 238 -13.13 -26.98 35.98
N ASN A 239 -12.90 -27.21 37.27
CA ASN A 239 -13.65 -26.55 38.34
C ASN A 239 -12.96 -25.23 38.72
N LEU A 240 -13.32 -24.15 38.03
CA LEU A 240 -12.68 -22.85 38.20
C LEU A 240 -13.16 -22.11 39.45
N ASN A 241 -12.23 -21.59 40.24
CA ASN A 241 -12.55 -20.67 41.32
C ASN A 241 -12.78 -19.25 40.76
N SER A 242 -14.05 -18.86 40.61
CA SER A 242 -14.43 -17.59 40.00
C SER A 242 -13.94 -16.34 40.75
N LYS A 243 -13.54 -16.46 42.01
CA LYS A 243 -12.95 -15.35 42.78
C LYS A 243 -11.54 -15.01 42.31
N GLU A 244 -10.85 -15.95 41.69
CA GLU A 244 -9.45 -15.79 41.28
C GLU A 244 -9.26 -15.88 39.78
N VAL A 245 -10.05 -16.72 39.10
CA VAL A 245 -9.94 -16.99 37.66
C VAL A 245 -11.26 -16.66 36.97
N GLU A 246 -11.22 -15.72 36.03
CA GLU A 246 -12.36 -15.39 35.16
C GLU A 246 -12.55 -16.44 34.07
N LYS A 247 -11.44 -16.86 33.45
CA LYS A 247 -11.44 -17.73 32.28
C LYS A 247 -10.13 -18.50 32.16
N VAL A 248 -10.22 -19.69 31.57
CA VAL A 248 -9.07 -20.52 31.18
C VAL A 248 -9.02 -20.68 29.66
N PHE A 249 -7.83 -20.70 29.09
CA PHE A 249 -7.61 -20.99 27.68
C PHE A 249 -6.24 -21.62 27.45
N SER A 250 -6.08 -22.33 26.33
CA SER A 250 -4.80 -22.92 25.92
C SER A 250 -4.30 -22.32 24.60
N ILE A 251 -2.98 -22.31 24.42
CA ILE A 251 -2.33 -21.90 23.16
C ILE A 251 -1.37 -23.01 22.73
N SER A 252 -1.49 -23.47 21.47
CA SER A 252 -0.63 -24.53 20.96
C SER A 252 0.83 -24.10 20.82
N LEU A 253 1.75 -25.04 20.98
CA LEU A 253 3.19 -24.75 20.86
C LEU A 253 3.54 -24.26 19.45
N GLU A 254 2.87 -24.80 18.42
CA GLU A 254 3.03 -24.35 17.03
C GLU A 254 2.64 -22.88 16.89
N TRP A 255 1.51 -22.46 17.48
CA TRP A 255 1.07 -21.07 17.46
C TRP A 255 2.07 -20.15 18.17
N LEU A 256 2.66 -20.57 19.29
CA LEU A 256 3.68 -19.81 20.03
C LEU A 256 5.02 -19.71 19.29
N CYS A 257 5.34 -20.67 18.43
CA CYS A 257 6.54 -20.65 17.59
C CYS A 257 6.42 -19.72 16.39
N ASP A 258 5.20 -19.36 15.97
CA ASP A 258 4.97 -18.44 14.86
C ASP A 258 5.41 -17.01 15.23
N SER A 259 6.26 -16.42 14.39
CA SER A 259 6.74 -15.05 14.58
C SER A 259 5.68 -14.00 14.31
N ASP A 260 4.64 -14.33 13.55
CA ASP A 260 3.55 -13.39 13.24
C ASP A 260 2.69 -13.06 14.48
N HIS A 261 2.70 -13.94 15.48
CA HIS A 261 1.99 -13.75 16.75
C HIS A 261 2.87 -13.18 17.87
N PHE A 262 4.17 -13.02 17.62
CA PHE A 262 5.15 -12.54 18.57
C PHE A 262 5.54 -11.09 18.29
N ALA A 263 5.43 -10.26 19.32
CA ALA A 263 5.89 -8.90 19.35
C ALA A 263 6.76 -8.68 20.60
N TYR A 264 7.28 -7.47 20.76
CA TYR A 264 8.00 -7.10 21.96
C TYR A 264 7.68 -5.65 22.35
N THR A 265 7.71 -5.38 23.65
CA THR A 265 7.52 -4.03 24.20
C THR A 265 8.85 -3.53 24.75
N GLN A 266 9.31 -2.39 24.27
CA GLN A 266 10.52 -1.73 24.76
C GLN A 266 10.14 -0.61 25.74
N PHE A 267 10.69 -0.67 26.96
CA PHE A 267 10.49 0.34 27.99
C PHE A 267 11.64 1.36 27.98
N ARG A 268 11.36 2.59 28.43
CA ARG A 268 12.35 3.66 28.53
C ARG A 268 13.57 3.31 29.40
N GLY A 269 13.41 2.36 30.34
CA GLY A 269 14.49 1.85 31.21
C GLY A 269 15.41 0.80 30.59
N HIS A 270 15.62 0.82 29.27
CA HIS A 270 16.57 -0.04 28.54
C HIS A 270 16.30 -1.57 28.59
N TYR A 271 15.05 -2.00 28.79
CA TYR A 271 14.70 -3.42 28.72
C TYR A 271 13.54 -3.68 27.74
N VAL A 272 13.52 -4.91 27.21
CA VAL A 272 12.54 -5.37 26.23
C VAL A 272 11.83 -6.59 26.78
N LEU A 273 10.50 -6.59 26.71
CA LEU A 273 9.66 -7.71 27.15
C LEU A 273 8.99 -8.40 25.95
N PRO A 274 8.89 -9.74 25.95
CA PRO A 274 8.12 -10.48 24.96
C PRO A 274 6.62 -10.21 25.12
N LEU A 275 5.91 -10.18 24.00
CA LEU A 275 4.47 -10.00 23.91
C LEU A 275 3.90 -11.00 22.90
N TYR A 276 2.91 -11.79 23.29
CA TYR A 276 2.19 -12.67 22.37
C TYR A 276 0.76 -12.16 22.18
N GLN A 277 0.39 -11.95 20.92
CA GLN A 277 -0.87 -11.30 20.54
C GLN A 277 -1.97 -12.33 20.24
N CYS A 278 -2.59 -12.87 21.29
CA CYS A 278 -3.79 -13.71 21.20
C CYS A 278 -5.04 -12.96 21.73
N GLU A 279 -6.18 -13.66 21.89
CA GLU A 279 -7.44 -13.07 22.39
C GLU A 279 -7.21 -12.27 23.69
N HIS A 280 -6.40 -12.82 24.60
CA HIS A 280 -5.92 -12.14 25.79
C HIS A 280 -4.39 -12.03 25.72
N ARG A 281 -3.85 -10.83 25.56
CA ARG A 281 -2.40 -10.61 25.39
C ARG A 281 -1.58 -11.29 26.50
N ILE A 282 -0.57 -12.08 26.13
CA ILE A 282 0.39 -12.68 27.07
C ILE A 282 1.62 -11.78 27.11
N TRP A 283 1.86 -11.16 28.25
CA TRP A 283 2.90 -10.14 28.43
C TRP A 283 3.41 -10.12 29.88
N GLY A 284 4.33 -9.21 30.20
CA GLY A 284 4.89 -9.10 31.55
C GLY A 284 5.64 -10.36 31.96
N LEU A 285 5.57 -10.72 33.25
CA LEU A 285 6.29 -11.88 33.79
C LEU A 285 5.85 -13.19 33.14
N THR A 286 4.55 -13.36 32.89
CA THR A 286 3.99 -14.52 32.15
C THR A 286 4.59 -14.64 30.75
N GLY A 287 4.73 -13.52 30.04
CA GLY A 287 5.38 -13.48 28.72
C GLY A 287 6.85 -13.86 28.77
N ILE A 288 7.58 -13.37 29.78
CA ILE A 288 9.01 -13.70 30.01
C ILE A 288 9.17 -15.21 30.25
N ILE A 289 8.38 -15.77 31.17
CA ILE A 289 8.41 -17.21 31.48
C ILE A 289 8.07 -18.02 30.23
N THR A 290 7.03 -17.63 29.48
CA THR A 290 6.65 -18.28 28.22
C THR A 290 7.81 -18.27 27.22
N HIS A 291 8.47 -17.12 27.02
CA HIS A 291 9.61 -16.99 26.10
C HIS A 291 10.78 -17.91 26.47
N PHE A 292 11.14 -17.99 27.76
CA PHE A 292 12.22 -18.87 28.20
C PHE A 292 11.85 -20.34 28.11
N VAL A 293 10.63 -20.71 28.50
CA VAL A 293 10.14 -22.09 28.40
C VAL A 293 10.13 -22.55 26.94
N MET A 294 9.60 -21.74 26.02
CA MET A 294 9.60 -22.08 24.59
C MET A 294 11.02 -22.18 24.01
N SER A 295 11.92 -21.27 24.39
CA SER A 295 13.33 -21.30 23.96
C SER A 295 14.09 -22.53 24.47
N ALA A 296 13.73 -23.03 25.66
CA ALA A 296 14.34 -24.22 26.24
C ALA A 296 13.71 -25.52 25.72
N LEU A 297 12.38 -25.54 25.54
CA LEU A 297 11.60 -26.70 25.12
C LEU A 297 11.78 -27.00 23.63
N LEU A 298 11.78 -25.96 22.78
CA LEU A 298 11.82 -26.07 21.32
C LEU A 298 12.89 -25.16 20.69
N PRO A 299 14.19 -25.32 21.05
CA PRO A 299 15.26 -24.39 20.65
C PRO A 299 15.45 -24.23 19.13
N GLU A 300 15.11 -25.25 18.33
CA GLU A 300 15.26 -25.24 16.88
C GLU A 300 14.07 -24.58 16.15
N GLN A 301 12.87 -24.66 16.75
CA GLN A 301 11.61 -24.24 16.14
C GLN A 301 11.19 -22.86 16.64
N TYR A 302 11.41 -22.57 17.93
CA TYR A 302 11.13 -21.28 18.53
C TYR A 302 12.24 -20.28 18.19
N LYS A 303 12.04 -19.52 17.10
CA LYS A 303 13.03 -18.56 16.57
C LYS A 303 12.77 -17.10 16.97
N ASN A 304 11.77 -16.86 17.82
CA ASN A 304 11.43 -15.52 18.27
C ASN A 304 12.58 -14.90 19.08
N ARG A 305 12.99 -13.69 18.70
CA ARG A 305 14.12 -12.96 19.31
C ARG A 305 13.65 -11.61 19.81
N LEU A 306 14.06 -11.24 21.02
CA LEU A 306 13.90 -9.88 21.53
C LEU A 306 14.93 -8.97 20.88
N LYS A 307 14.48 -7.95 20.15
CA LYS A 307 15.34 -6.93 19.56
C LYS A 307 15.24 -5.66 20.39
N TYR A 308 16.37 -5.22 20.94
CA TYR A 308 16.47 -3.89 21.53
C TYR A 308 16.80 -2.87 20.44
N LEU A 309 15.96 -1.85 20.29
CA LEU A 309 16.21 -0.74 19.37
C LEU A 309 16.83 0.40 20.17
N ALA A 310 18.12 0.65 19.97
CA ALA A 310 18.78 1.81 20.58
C ALA A 310 18.06 3.10 20.13
N PRO A 311 17.75 4.05 21.05
CA PRO A 311 17.25 5.35 20.66
C PRO A 311 18.23 6.02 19.69
N LEU A 312 17.72 6.57 18.58
CA LEU A 312 18.53 7.19 17.51
C LEU A 312 19.52 8.26 18.01
N PHE A 313 19.21 8.90 19.14
CA PHE A 313 20.06 9.89 19.81
C PHE A 313 21.47 9.36 20.20
N TRP A 314 21.64 8.04 20.36
CA TRP A 314 22.92 7.43 20.73
C TRP A 314 23.81 7.02 19.56
N LEU A 315 23.27 6.99 18.33
CA LEU A 315 24.07 6.69 17.12
C LEU A 315 24.80 7.93 16.60
N GLU A 316 24.34 9.12 16.96
CA GLU A 316 24.93 10.39 16.54
C GLU A 316 26.25 10.68 17.29
N SER A 317 26.38 10.23 18.55
CA SER A 317 27.61 10.44 19.34
C SER A 317 28.76 9.49 18.97
N GLN A 318 28.53 8.45 18.17
CA GLN A 318 29.61 7.57 17.69
C GLN A 318 30.21 8.04 16.36
N TYR A 319 29.51 8.90 15.62
CA TYR A 319 29.99 9.46 14.35
C TYR A 319 30.61 10.85 14.48
N THR A 320 30.37 11.55 15.59
CA THR A 320 31.12 12.74 15.97
C THR A 320 32.14 12.35 17.03
N GLY A 321 33.41 12.21 16.68
CA GLY A 321 34.51 11.89 17.60
C GLY A 321 34.80 13.00 18.62
N LEU A 322 33.82 13.37 19.45
CA LEU A 322 33.92 14.35 20.51
C LEU A 322 33.45 13.70 21.82
N PRO A 323 34.30 13.65 22.86
CA PRO A 323 33.90 13.09 24.14
C PRO A 323 32.80 13.97 24.77
N PRO A 324 31.83 13.37 25.49
CA PRO A 324 30.82 14.16 26.18
C PRO A 324 31.49 14.99 27.27
N SER A 325 31.36 16.31 27.17
CA SER A 325 31.83 17.26 28.18
C SER A 325 31.14 16.99 29.51
N SER A 326 31.91 16.62 30.53
CA SER A 326 31.47 16.54 31.91
C SER A 326 31.16 17.95 32.44
N LYS A 327 29.89 18.20 32.80
CA LYS A 327 29.54 19.33 33.67
C LYS A 327 29.60 18.87 35.13
N GLY A 328 30.76 19.18 35.74
CA GLY A 328 30.99 19.71 37.09
C GLY A 328 30.22 19.17 38.29
N GLY A 329 30.98 18.60 39.24
CA GLY A 329 30.61 18.50 40.65
C GLY A 329 31.75 18.01 41.54
N SER A 330 32.44 18.96 42.20
CA SER A 330 33.26 18.87 43.44
C SER A 330 34.39 17.84 43.53
N LYS A 331 35.67 18.26 43.47
CA LYS A 331 36.57 18.46 44.64
C LYS A 331 36.44 17.38 45.72
N ASP A 332 37.39 16.43 45.73
CA ASP A 332 38.38 16.24 46.79
C ASP A 332 39.46 15.25 46.32
N GLY A 333 40.72 15.51 46.72
CA GLY A 333 41.90 14.85 46.15
C GLY A 333 42.22 13.47 46.72
N CYS A 334 43.03 12.70 45.99
CA CYS A 334 44.08 11.87 46.58
C CYS A 334 45.06 11.35 45.51
N THR A 335 46.33 11.72 45.75
CA THR A 335 47.61 11.05 45.49
C THR A 335 47.65 9.69 44.78
N ALA A 336 48.64 9.56 43.90
CA ALA A 336 49.10 8.33 43.27
C ALA A 336 49.49 7.22 44.26
N THR A 337 49.25 5.96 43.88
CA THR A 337 50.23 4.84 43.84
C THR A 337 49.62 3.58 43.21
N GLN A 338 50.47 2.83 42.51
CA GLN A 338 50.20 1.52 41.90
C GLN A 338 50.01 0.44 42.97
N SER A 339 48.98 -0.42 42.85
CA SER A 339 49.09 -1.88 43.08
C SER A 339 47.76 -2.62 42.78
N GLU A 340 47.90 -3.72 42.03
CA GLU A 340 47.10 -4.97 42.10
C GLU A 340 45.61 -4.97 41.71
N CYS A 341 45.34 -5.42 40.47
CA CYS A 341 44.13 -6.18 40.12
C CYS A 341 44.47 -7.68 40.08
N PRO A 342 43.85 -8.55 40.91
CA PRO A 342 43.89 -9.98 40.71
C PRO A 342 42.80 -10.45 39.73
N ALA A 343 43.16 -11.51 39.03
CA ALA A 343 42.45 -12.13 37.92
C ALA A 343 41.03 -12.65 38.23
N LEU A 344 40.17 -12.63 37.21
CA LEU A 344 39.09 -13.61 37.05
C LEU A 344 38.94 -13.93 35.57
N GLY A 345 39.49 -15.07 35.18
CA GLY A 345 39.46 -15.58 33.83
C GLY A 345 38.10 -16.20 33.47
N LEU A 346 37.69 -15.98 32.23
CA LEU A 346 36.80 -16.87 31.49
C LEU A 346 37.31 -16.92 30.05
N LYS A 347 38.07 -17.99 29.79
CA LYS A 347 38.59 -18.38 28.47
C LYS A 347 37.42 -18.73 27.54
N ILE A 348 37.35 -18.06 26.40
CA ILE A 348 36.68 -18.58 25.20
C ILE A 348 37.82 -19.07 24.30
N ASN A 349 37.90 -20.39 24.10
CA ASN A 349 38.90 -21.01 23.25
C ASN A 349 38.67 -20.65 21.78
N GLN A 350 39.78 -20.23 21.17
CA GLN A 350 40.02 -20.02 19.75
C GLN A 350 39.99 -21.34 18.97
N VAL A 351 39.69 -21.26 17.67
CA VAL A 351 40.41 -22.05 16.66
C VAL A 351 40.95 -21.09 15.60
N HIS A 352 42.27 -21.20 15.44
CA HIS A 352 43.22 -20.45 14.63
C HIS A 352 43.03 -20.55 13.10
N LEU A 353 43.53 -19.53 12.39
CA LEU A 353 44.56 -19.62 11.32
C LEU A 353 44.99 -18.18 10.97
N ALA A 354 46.02 -17.64 11.61
CA ALA A 354 47.45 -17.71 11.27
C ALA A 354 47.83 -16.85 10.04
N CYS A 355 48.22 -15.60 10.34
CA CYS A 355 49.11 -14.79 9.51
C CYS A 355 50.55 -15.15 9.91
N ASN A 356 51.45 -15.44 8.96
CA ASN A 356 52.86 -15.64 9.25
C ASN A 356 53.70 -14.44 8.78
N LYS A 357 54.62 -14.04 9.67
CA LYS A 357 55.76 -13.10 9.50
C LYS A 357 56.74 -13.67 8.44
N SER A 358 57.72 -12.97 7.86
CA SER A 358 58.74 -12.07 8.44
C SER A 358 59.52 -11.36 7.29
N SER A 359 59.98 -10.11 7.47
CA SER A 359 61.38 -9.67 7.72
C SER A 359 62.20 -9.19 6.49
N SER A 360 62.54 -7.88 6.52
CA SER A 360 63.82 -7.21 6.18
C SER A 360 64.50 -7.39 4.80
N ILE A 361 64.84 -6.27 4.13
CA ILE A 361 66.21 -5.80 3.79
C ILE A 361 66.17 -4.52 2.89
N GLU A 362 67.24 -3.74 3.04
CA GLU A 362 67.67 -2.41 2.58
C GLU A 362 67.61 -2.03 1.07
N GLU A 363 67.23 -0.76 0.84
CA GLU A 363 67.98 0.36 0.20
C GLU A 363 68.31 0.42 -1.33
N VAL A 364 68.33 1.68 -1.81
CA VAL A 364 69.03 2.30 -2.98
C VAL A 364 68.23 2.68 -4.25
N TYR A 365 67.79 3.95 -4.25
CA TYR A 365 67.91 5.05 -5.25
C TYR A 365 67.70 4.84 -6.78
N SER A 366 66.69 5.55 -7.35
CA SER A 366 66.77 6.53 -8.48
C SER A 366 65.35 7.02 -8.94
N ASP A 367 65.17 8.35 -9.06
CA ASP A 367 63.97 9.18 -9.43
C ASP A 367 63.41 9.01 -10.88
N PRO A 368 62.37 9.75 -11.37
CA PRO A 368 61.05 10.27 -10.88
C PRO A 368 59.90 9.82 -11.87
N PRO A 369 58.71 10.46 -12.11
CA PRO A 369 57.91 11.49 -11.43
C PRO A 369 56.44 11.07 -11.13
N LEU A 370 55.76 11.89 -10.31
CA LEU A 370 54.30 12.05 -10.11
C LEU A 370 53.36 11.00 -10.78
N ARG A 371 52.72 10.14 -9.98
CA ARG A 371 51.58 9.33 -10.45
C ARG A 371 50.44 9.17 -9.42
N ARG A 372 49.25 9.36 -9.99
CA ARG A 372 47.87 9.26 -9.52
C ARG A 372 47.58 8.18 -8.46
N HIS A 373 46.65 8.54 -7.58
CA HIS A 373 45.92 7.65 -6.68
C HIS A 373 45.40 6.38 -7.40
N PRO A 374 45.61 5.17 -6.87
CA PRO A 374 45.02 3.97 -7.41
C PRO A 374 43.57 3.84 -6.95
N THR A 375 42.69 3.78 -7.95
CA THR A 375 41.34 3.24 -7.85
C THR A 375 41.41 1.76 -7.50
N ASN A 376 40.95 1.37 -6.31
CA ASN A 376 40.63 -0.03 -6.04
C ASN A 376 39.27 -0.34 -6.64
N SER A 377 39.34 -0.90 -7.85
CA SER A 377 38.30 -1.66 -8.52
C SER A 377 37.80 -2.78 -7.61
N VAL A 378 36.60 -2.60 -7.06
CA VAL A 378 35.76 -3.75 -6.69
C VAL A 378 35.45 -4.46 -8.00
N GLN A 379 36.04 -5.63 -8.18
CA GLN A 379 35.82 -6.50 -9.32
C GLN A 379 34.35 -6.92 -9.29
N GLU A 380 33.54 -6.27 -10.12
CA GLU A 380 32.21 -6.73 -10.51
C GLU A 380 32.35 -8.18 -10.97
N VAL A 381 31.69 -9.09 -10.27
CA VAL A 381 31.40 -10.41 -10.81
C VAL A 381 30.51 -10.17 -12.03
N LEU A 382 31.08 -10.38 -13.21
CA LEU A 382 30.41 -10.36 -14.51
C LEU A 382 29.05 -11.07 -14.41
N PRO A 383 27.90 -10.39 -14.63
CA PRO A 383 26.66 -11.09 -14.82
C PRO A 383 26.75 -11.81 -16.18
N ALA A 384 26.66 -13.13 -16.13
CA ALA A 384 26.45 -13.95 -17.31
C ALA A 384 25.26 -13.38 -18.12
N SER A 385 25.53 -13.05 -19.38
CA SER A 385 24.58 -12.78 -20.47
C SER A 385 23.33 -11.94 -20.15
N SER A 386 23.50 -10.63 -20.37
CA SER A 386 22.60 -9.72 -21.10
C SER A 386 21.25 -10.30 -21.55
N SER A 387 20.17 -9.85 -20.89
CA SER A 387 18.74 -9.77 -21.30
C SER A 387 17.79 -10.15 -20.15
N VAL A 388 18.13 -11.17 -19.35
CA VAL A 388 17.20 -11.76 -18.35
C VAL A 388 17.19 -11.00 -17.00
N SER A 389 18.27 -10.28 -16.66
CA SER A 389 18.39 -9.50 -15.40
C SER A 389 17.34 -8.38 -15.26
N TRP A 390 17.05 -7.66 -16.35
CA TRP A 390 16.10 -6.53 -16.32
C TRP A 390 14.65 -6.97 -16.07
N VAL A 391 14.26 -8.12 -16.63
CA VAL A 391 12.93 -8.75 -16.44
C VAL A 391 12.64 -9.04 -14.96
N HIS A 392 13.69 -9.26 -14.16
CA HIS A 392 13.57 -9.52 -12.73
C HIS A 392 13.50 -8.26 -11.87
N GLY A 393 13.77 -7.08 -12.41
CA GLY A 393 13.63 -5.81 -11.69
C GLY A 393 12.17 -5.47 -11.35
N PHE A 394 11.93 -4.69 -10.28
CA PHE A 394 10.58 -4.19 -9.99
C PHE A 394 10.10 -3.21 -11.06
N THR A 395 11.02 -2.45 -11.66
CA THR A 395 10.76 -1.44 -12.69
C THR A 395 10.06 -2.05 -13.90
N PHE A 396 10.59 -3.16 -14.43
CA PHE A 396 9.96 -3.89 -15.53
C PHE A 396 8.55 -4.38 -15.17
N LYS A 397 8.38 -4.96 -13.98
CA LYS A 397 7.09 -5.45 -13.50
C LYS A 397 6.04 -4.34 -13.41
N ILE A 398 6.41 -3.17 -12.87
CA ILE A 398 5.53 -2.01 -12.84
C ILE A 398 5.17 -1.54 -14.24
N TYR A 399 6.12 -1.53 -15.18
CA TYR A 399 5.84 -1.15 -16.57
C TYR A 399 4.88 -2.13 -17.24
N CYS A 400 5.07 -3.44 -17.08
CA CYS A 400 4.13 -4.45 -17.59
C CYS A 400 2.74 -4.27 -16.99
N CYS A 401 2.64 -4.09 -15.67
CA CYS A 401 1.38 -3.84 -14.98
C CYS A 401 0.68 -2.60 -15.55
N SER A 402 1.44 -1.52 -15.76
CA SER A 402 0.92 -0.27 -16.33
C SER A 402 0.45 -0.44 -17.78
N ILE A 403 1.17 -1.20 -18.61
CA ILE A 403 0.78 -1.48 -20.00
C ILE A 403 -0.56 -2.23 -20.02
N PHE A 404 -0.70 -3.30 -19.24
CA PHE A 404 -1.93 -4.11 -19.19
C PHE A 404 -3.14 -3.28 -18.78
N SER A 405 -3.01 -2.54 -17.66
CA SER A 405 -4.07 -1.71 -17.11
C SER A 405 -4.42 -0.56 -18.05
N SER A 406 -3.42 0.19 -18.52
CA SER A 406 -3.66 1.36 -19.38
C SER A 406 -4.21 0.97 -20.74
N TRP A 407 -3.78 -0.15 -21.33
CA TRP A 407 -4.34 -0.63 -22.59
C TRP A 407 -5.84 -0.95 -22.45
N GLY A 408 -6.21 -1.68 -21.40
CA GLY A 408 -7.62 -2.00 -21.09
C GLY A 408 -8.48 -0.75 -20.91
N ASP A 409 -8.02 0.18 -20.07
CA ASP A 409 -8.72 1.44 -19.78
C ASP A 409 -8.89 2.30 -21.04
N ARG A 410 -7.86 2.40 -21.90
CA ARG A 410 -7.92 3.20 -23.14
C ARG A 410 -8.83 2.57 -24.21
N MET A 411 -8.85 1.25 -24.31
CA MET A 411 -9.82 0.57 -25.18
C MET A 411 -11.25 0.85 -24.73
N TRP A 412 -11.54 0.71 -23.43
CA TRP A 412 -12.87 0.97 -22.89
C TRP A 412 -13.30 2.42 -23.06
N TRP A 413 -12.42 3.38 -22.77
CA TRP A 413 -12.74 4.80 -22.86
C TRP A 413 -13.13 5.21 -24.29
N PHE A 414 -12.42 4.70 -25.29
CA PHE A 414 -12.74 4.94 -26.69
C PHE A 414 -14.01 4.19 -27.14
N ALA A 415 -14.08 2.88 -26.88
CA ALA A 415 -15.21 2.05 -27.31
C ALA A 415 -16.53 2.45 -26.63
N GLY A 416 -16.49 2.76 -25.33
CA GLY A 416 -17.66 3.12 -24.53
C GLY A 416 -18.40 4.33 -25.09
N GLY A 417 -17.67 5.37 -25.54
CA GLY A 417 -18.27 6.54 -26.17
C GLY A 417 -18.99 6.22 -27.48
N ILE A 418 -18.40 5.35 -28.31
CA ILE A 418 -19.00 4.86 -29.56
C ILE A 418 -20.22 3.98 -29.27
N PHE A 419 -20.12 3.09 -28.30
CA PHE A 419 -21.24 2.22 -27.91
C PHE A 419 -22.42 3.02 -27.38
N MET A 420 -22.19 4.07 -26.58
CA MET A 420 -23.27 4.95 -26.13
C MET A 420 -23.94 5.68 -27.30
N LYS A 421 -23.18 6.12 -28.30
CA LYS A 421 -23.75 6.71 -29.52
C LYS A 421 -24.64 5.69 -30.23
N ASP A 422 -24.15 4.48 -30.46
CA ASP A 422 -24.88 3.42 -31.15
C ASP A 422 -26.13 2.96 -30.38
N LEU A 423 -26.07 2.92 -29.05
CA LEU A 423 -27.20 2.53 -28.18
C LEU A 423 -28.31 3.57 -28.11
N SER A 424 -28.05 4.82 -28.52
CA SER A 424 -29.05 5.89 -28.48
C SER A 424 -30.18 5.71 -29.51
N GLY A 425 -29.96 4.90 -30.56
CA GLY A 425 -31.00 4.37 -31.45
C GLY A 425 -31.84 5.38 -32.24
N MET A 426 -31.62 6.70 -32.09
CA MET A 426 -32.42 7.73 -32.76
C MET A 426 -31.72 8.27 -34.01
N SER A 427 -32.51 8.43 -35.07
CA SER A 427 -32.17 8.97 -36.40
C SER A 427 -31.61 10.41 -36.41
N HIS A 428 -31.42 11.05 -35.26
CA HIS A 428 -30.81 12.38 -35.15
C HIS A 428 -29.62 12.26 -34.22
N ASP A 429 -28.47 12.84 -34.60
CA ASP A 429 -27.19 12.83 -33.89
C ASP A 429 -27.25 13.42 -32.47
N ASN A 430 -27.98 12.76 -31.56
CA ASN A 430 -28.13 13.16 -30.17
C ASN A 430 -26.93 12.65 -29.38
N LEU A 431 -25.85 13.43 -29.40
CA LEU A 431 -24.66 13.28 -28.56
C LEU A 431 -24.93 13.35 -27.05
N LEU A 432 -26.19 13.59 -26.64
CA LEU A 432 -26.61 13.75 -25.26
C LEU A 432 -26.32 12.51 -24.41
N LEU A 433 -26.55 11.29 -24.92
CA LEU A 433 -26.28 10.06 -24.15
C LEU A 433 -24.77 9.85 -23.95
N THR A 434 -23.97 10.08 -24.99
CA THR A 434 -22.50 10.02 -24.90
C THR A 434 -21.95 11.11 -23.98
N GLY A 435 -22.50 12.32 -24.02
CA GLY A 435 -22.15 13.42 -23.11
C GLY A 435 -22.53 13.12 -21.66
N GLY A 436 -23.75 12.61 -21.43
CA GLY A 436 -24.23 12.19 -20.12
C GLY A 436 -23.41 11.04 -19.52
N PHE A 437 -22.97 10.10 -20.35
CA PHE A 437 -22.05 9.03 -19.95
C PHE A 437 -20.72 9.60 -19.43
N THR A 438 -20.05 10.45 -20.21
CA THR A 438 -18.78 11.07 -19.80
C THR A 438 -18.94 11.93 -18.55
N LEU A 439 -20.02 12.72 -18.46
CA LEU A 439 -20.34 13.51 -17.28
C LEU A 439 -20.53 12.64 -16.04
N ALA A 440 -21.21 11.50 -16.17
CA ALA A 440 -21.39 10.56 -15.07
C ALA A 440 -20.06 9.95 -14.61
N LEU A 441 -19.17 9.55 -15.53
CA LEU A 441 -17.85 9.03 -15.17
C LEU A 441 -17.04 10.04 -14.34
N SER A 442 -16.96 11.29 -14.81
CA SER A 442 -16.24 12.36 -14.10
C SER A 442 -16.92 12.73 -12.78
N GLY A 443 -18.25 12.85 -12.77
CA GLY A 443 -19.04 13.21 -11.58
C GLY A 443 -18.88 12.21 -10.44
N PHE A 444 -18.83 10.91 -10.75
CA PHE A 444 -18.60 9.90 -9.72
C PHE A 444 -17.21 9.99 -9.10
N VAL A 445 -16.17 10.28 -9.89
CA VAL A 445 -14.82 10.50 -9.34
C VAL A 445 -14.78 11.75 -8.45
N VAL A 446 -15.45 12.84 -8.84
CA VAL A 446 -15.57 14.06 -8.02
C VAL A 446 -16.21 13.75 -6.66
N VAL A 447 -17.28 12.95 -6.65
CA VAL A 447 -18.03 12.63 -5.41
C VAL A 447 -17.28 11.63 -4.52
N PHE A 448 -16.66 10.60 -5.10
CA PHE A 448 -16.11 9.47 -4.34
C PHE A 448 -14.58 9.51 -4.17
N GLY A 449 -13.85 10.38 -4.89
CA GLY A 449 -12.39 10.40 -4.91
C GLY A 449 -11.74 10.58 -3.53
N SER A 450 -12.28 11.49 -2.70
CA SER A 450 -11.84 11.67 -1.30
C SER A 450 -12.02 10.41 -0.46
N HIS A 451 -13.19 9.76 -0.53
CA HIS A 451 -13.47 8.54 0.24
C HIS A 451 -12.62 7.36 -0.21
N VAL A 452 -12.40 7.22 -1.51
CA VAL A 452 -11.47 6.24 -2.08
C VAL A 452 -10.08 6.47 -1.52
N GLY A 453 -9.59 7.71 -1.56
CA GLY A 453 -8.29 8.08 -1.00
C GLY A 453 -8.16 7.68 0.47
N ARG A 454 -9.18 7.98 1.28
CA ARG A 454 -9.22 7.59 2.70
C ARG A 454 -9.24 6.08 2.89
N TRP A 455 -10.00 5.37 2.07
CA TRP A 455 -10.05 3.91 2.11
C TRP A 455 -8.69 3.29 1.73
N VAL A 456 -7.98 3.86 0.75
CA VAL A 456 -6.60 3.49 0.38
C VAL A 456 -5.63 3.72 1.55
N ASP A 457 -5.81 4.80 2.32
CA ASP A 457 -4.94 5.08 3.47
C ASP A 457 -5.17 4.15 4.66
N LYS A 458 -6.40 3.68 4.87
CA LYS A 458 -6.74 2.77 5.97
C LYS A 458 -6.50 1.30 5.65
N SER A 459 -6.50 0.94 4.37
CA SER A 459 -6.45 -0.46 3.94
C SER A 459 -5.01 -0.97 3.79
N PRO A 460 -4.72 -2.24 4.13
CA PRO A 460 -3.42 -2.84 3.83
C PRO A 460 -3.14 -2.83 2.33
N ARG A 461 -1.93 -2.45 1.92
CA ARG A 461 -1.57 -2.18 0.51
C ARG A 461 -1.98 -3.27 -0.47
N LEU A 462 -1.60 -4.53 -0.22
CA LEU A 462 -1.94 -5.64 -1.11
C LEU A 462 -3.45 -5.89 -1.16
N LYS A 463 -4.14 -5.77 -0.03
CA LYS A 463 -5.60 -5.93 0.03
C LYS A 463 -6.26 -4.81 -0.77
N ALA A 464 -5.86 -3.55 -0.55
CA ALA A 464 -6.38 -2.39 -1.27
C ALA A 464 -6.19 -2.57 -2.79
N ALA A 465 -4.98 -2.91 -3.23
CA ALA A 465 -4.66 -3.11 -4.64
C ALA A 465 -5.51 -4.25 -5.26
N GLY A 466 -5.58 -5.40 -4.58
CA GLY A 466 -6.39 -6.53 -5.04
C GLY A 466 -7.87 -6.20 -5.11
N THR A 467 -8.42 -5.52 -4.10
CA THR A 467 -9.84 -5.13 -4.10
C THR A 467 -10.17 -4.10 -5.17
N ALA A 468 -9.30 -3.10 -5.39
CA ALA A 468 -9.51 -2.10 -6.44
C ALA A 468 -9.49 -2.77 -7.83
N LEU A 469 -8.47 -3.59 -8.10
CA LEU A 469 -8.31 -4.30 -9.37
C LEU A 469 -9.47 -5.25 -9.67
N VAL A 470 -9.90 -6.05 -8.70
CA VAL A 470 -11.03 -6.98 -8.87
C VAL A 470 -12.34 -6.21 -9.06
N THR A 471 -12.56 -5.14 -8.29
CA THR A 471 -13.79 -4.33 -8.39
C THR A 471 -13.89 -3.65 -9.75
N GLN A 472 -12.80 -3.03 -10.22
CA GLN A 472 -12.73 -2.39 -11.54
C GLN A 472 -13.09 -3.38 -12.65
N ASN A 473 -12.42 -4.53 -12.68
CA ASN A 473 -12.60 -5.52 -13.74
C ASN A 473 -13.96 -6.20 -13.69
N LEU A 474 -14.47 -6.54 -12.49
CA LEU A 474 -15.79 -7.13 -12.35
C LEU A 474 -16.89 -6.19 -12.88
N LEU A 475 -16.86 -4.92 -12.46
CA LEU A 475 -17.83 -3.92 -12.91
C LEU A 475 -17.71 -3.65 -14.41
N LEU A 476 -16.49 -3.64 -14.96
CA LEU A 476 -16.27 -3.44 -16.39
C LEU A 476 -16.78 -4.64 -17.21
N VAL A 477 -16.54 -5.88 -16.78
CA VAL A 477 -17.06 -7.07 -17.45
C VAL A 477 -18.59 -7.09 -17.42
N ILE A 478 -19.22 -6.71 -16.29
CA ILE A 478 -20.68 -6.57 -16.22
C ILE A 478 -21.16 -5.52 -17.23
N CYS A 479 -20.52 -4.35 -17.24
CA CYS A 479 -20.84 -3.26 -18.16
C CYS A 479 -20.76 -3.69 -19.63
N VAL A 480 -19.64 -4.29 -20.05
CA VAL A 480 -19.40 -4.77 -21.42
C VAL A 480 -20.38 -5.90 -21.79
N THR A 481 -20.73 -6.77 -20.85
CA THR A 481 -21.74 -7.81 -21.07
C THR A 481 -23.13 -7.22 -21.30
N LEU A 482 -23.52 -6.20 -20.52
CA LEU A 482 -24.79 -5.48 -20.74
C LEU A 482 -24.83 -4.82 -22.12
N VAL A 483 -23.74 -4.16 -22.54
CA VAL A 483 -23.63 -3.59 -23.89
C VAL A 483 -23.79 -4.67 -24.96
N GLY A 484 -23.06 -5.79 -24.85
CA GLY A 484 -23.13 -6.89 -25.81
C GLY A 484 -24.50 -7.53 -25.93
N LEU A 485 -25.17 -7.77 -24.79
CA LEU A 485 -26.54 -8.29 -24.78
C LEU A 485 -27.53 -7.32 -25.42
N THR A 486 -27.34 -6.01 -25.21
CA THR A 486 -28.20 -4.98 -25.80
C THR A 486 -28.05 -4.92 -27.32
N PHE A 487 -26.81 -4.99 -27.83
CA PHE A 487 -26.59 -5.08 -29.28
C PHE A 487 -27.10 -6.37 -29.90
N TYR A 488 -27.00 -7.50 -29.18
CA TYR A 488 -27.47 -8.78 -29.69
C TYR A 488 -29.00 -8.88 -29.76
N PHE A 489 -29.71 -8.39 -28.74
CA PHE A 489 -31.17 -8.43 -28.65
C PHE A 489 -31.85 -7.11 -29.01
N TRP A 490 -31.20 -6.27 -29.83
CA TRP A 490 -31.65 -4.92 -30.17
C TRP A 490 -33.14 -4.86 -30.59
N GLU A 491 -33.52 -5.66 -31.59
CA GLU A 491 -34.89 -5.74 -32.13
C GLU A 491 -35.92 -6.20 -31.08
N GLY A 492 -35.49 -7.03 -30.12
CA GLY A 492 -36.37 -7.55 -29.06
C GLY A 492 -36.54 -6.61 -27.88
N ILE A 493 -35.58 -5.72 -27.61
CA ILE A 493 -35.58 -4.83 -26.45
C ILE A 493 -36.36 -3.53 -26.72
N LEU A 494 -36.27 -3.00 -27.95
CA LEU A 494 -36.90 -1.74 -28.35
C LEU A 494 -38.43 -1.66 -28.08
N PRO A 495 -39.26 -2.65 -28.45
CA PRO A 495 -40.70 -2.56 -28.27
C PRO A 495 -41.14 -2.86 -26.83
N VAL A 496 -40.26 -3.40 -25.99
CA VAL A 496 -40.60 -3.81 -24.62
C VAL A 496 -40.75 -2.58 -23.74
N TRP A 497 -41.90 -2.50 -23.07
CA TRP A 497 -42.22 -1.42 -22.13
C TRP A 497 -42.07 -0.01 -22.73
N HIS A 498 -42.46 0.18 -24.00
CA HIS A 498 -42.39 1.48 -24.66
C HIS A 498 -40.98 2.12 -24.60
N GLY A 499 -39.91 1.30 -24.63
CA GLY A 499 -38.52 1.76 -24.58
C GLY A 499 -37.93 1.99 -23.17
N TRP A 500 -38.72 1.89 -22.08
CA TRP A 500 -38.20 2.06 -20.72
C TRP A 500 -37.19 0.99 -20.30
N LEU A 501 -37.28 -0.22 -20.89
CA LEU A 501 -36.28 -1.26 -20.67
C LEU A 501 -34.90 -0.83 -21.19
N LEU A 502 -34.84 -0.22 -22.38
CA LEU A 502 -33.60 0.30 -22.96
C LEU A 502 -32.99 1.38 -22.07
N VAL A 503 -33.80 2.35 -21.61
CA VAL A 503 -33.35 3.42 -20.70
C VAL A 503 -32.81 2.85 -19.38
N SER A 504 -33.46 1.82 -18.84
CA SER A 504 -33.02 1.15 -17.61
C SER A 504 -31.66 0.46 -17.80
N ILE A 505 -31.47 -0.23 -18.93
CA ILE A 505 -30.21 -0.90 -19.26
C ILE A 505 -29.10 0.13 -19.50
N GLN A 506 -29.38 1.22 -20.25
CA GLN A 506 -28.45 2.32 -20.45
C GLN A 506 -28.01 2.95 -19.12
N THR A 507 -28.96 3.18 -18.20
CA THR A 507 -28.65 3.69 -16.85
C THR A 507 -27.75 2.72 -16.08
N ALA A 508 -28.02 1.41 -16.14
CA ALA A 508 -27.18 0.40 -15.52
C ALA A 508 -25.75 0.35 -16.11
N ILE A 509 -25.62 0.50 -17.43
CA ILE A 509 -24.33 0.59 -18.12
C ILE A 509 -23.55 1.82 -17.63
N VAL A 510 -24.18 2.99 -17.59
CA VAL A 510 -23.55 4.23 -17.10
C VAL A 510 -23.08 4.08 -15.64
N LEU A 511 -23.94 3.56 -14.75
CA LEU A 511 -23.60 3.40 -13.33
C LEU A 511 -22.45 2.40 -13.11
N THR A 512 -22.50 1.24 -13.77
CA THR A 512 -21.44 0.23 -13.65
C THR A 512 -20.11 0.72 -14.20
N ALA A 513 -20.13 1.45 -15.32
CA ALA A 513 -18.94 2.12 -15.86
C ALA A 513 -18.37 3.17 -14.91
N ALA A 514 -19.23 4.00 -14.30
CA ALA A 514 -18.82 5.06 -13.37
C ALA A 514 -18.15 4.48 -12.11
N PHE A 515 -18.71 3.43 -11.52
CA PHE A 515 -18.07 2.76 -10.39
C PHE A 515 -16.79 2.02 -10.78
N SER A 516 -16.72 1.44 -11.98
CA SER A 516 -15.47 0.85 -12.50
C SER A 516 -14.38 1.93 -12.63
N GLN A 517 -14.72 3.12 -13.12
CA GLN A 517 -13.81 4.26 -13.21
C GLN A 517 -13.27 4.69 -11.84
N VAL A 518 -14.13 4.77 -10.82
CA VAL A 518 -13.72 5.08 -9.44
C VAL A 518 -12.73 4.04 -8.90
N ALA A 519 -12.94 2.75 -9.22
CA ALA A 519 -12.02 1.69 -8.84
C ALA A 519 -10.68 1.75 -9.59
N SER A 520 -10.68 2.14 -10.88
CA SER A 520 -9.45 2.41 -11.65
C SER A 520 -8.63 3.54 -11.00
N VAL A 521 -9.28 4.66 -10.64
CA VAL A 521 -8.63 5.77 -9.92
C VAL A 521 -8.02 5.28 -8.60
N ALA A 522 -8.71 4.44 -7.84
CA ALA A 522 -8.17 3.85 -6.62
C ALA A 522 -6.89 3.06 -6.88
N LEU A 523 -6.86 2.23 -7.93
CA LEU A 523 -5.69 1.45 -8.32
C LEU A 523 -4.53 2.36 -8.74
N GLN A 524 -4.80 3.44 -9.47
CA GLN A 524 -3.80 4.44 -9.85
C GLN A 524 -3.17 5.13 -8.64
N ILE A 525 -3.97 5.55 -7.64
CA ILE A 525 -3.46 6.12 -6.40
C ILE A 525 -2.55 5.12 -5.67
N ILE A 526 -2.98 3.86 -5.56
CA ILE A 526 -2.21 2.82 -4.87
C ILE A 526 -0.87 2.58 -5.57
N LEU A 527 -0.89 2.32 -6.88
CA LEU A 527 0.32 1.94 -7.61
C LEU A 527 1.21 3.14 -7.90
N GLN A 528 0.66 4.20 -8.50
CA GLN A 528 1.44 5.30 -9.02
C GLN A 528 1.79 6.35 -7.95
N LYS A 529 0.93 6.54 -6.95
CA LYS A 529 1.09 7.61 -5.94
C LYS A 529 1.50 7.10 -4.56
N ASP A 530 1.51 5.79 -4.32
CA ASP A 530 2.05 5.19 -3.07
C ASP A 530 3.18 4.17 -3.33
N TRP A 531 2.91 3.09 -4.07
CA TRP A 531 3.87 1.97 -4.19
C TRP A 531 5.18 2.37 -4.87
N ILE A 532 5.14 3.15 -5.95
CA ILE A 532 6.36 3.59 -6.65
C ILE A 532 7.31 4.34 -5.71
N ILE A 533 6.78 5.21 -4.84
CA ILE A 533 7.60 6.00 -3.91
C ILE A 533 8.35 5.06 -2.96
N ILE A 534 7.66 4.03 -2.46
CA ILE A 534 8.23 3.04 -1.54
C ILE A 534 9.28 2.17 -2.24
N LEU A 535 9.00 1.76 -3.48
CA LEU A 535 9.88 0.90 -4.27
C LEU A 535 11.16 1.63 -4.72
N CYS A 536 11.09 2.94 -4.99
CA CYS A 536 12.27 3.76 -5.25
C CYS A 536 13.10 4.03 -3.99
N GLY A 537 12.54 3.81 -2.79
CA GLY A 537 13.30 3.79 -1.55
C GLY A 537 14.02 5.09 -1.19
N GLY A 538 13.52 6.23 -1.66
CA GLY A 538 14.11 7.57 -1.47
C GLY A 538 15.00 8.05 -2.62
N ASP A 539 15.31 7.21 -3.62
CA ASP A 539 16.07 7.65 -4.80
C ASP A 539 15.19 8.46 -5.75
N LEU A 540 15.32 9.79 -5.67
CA LEU A 540 14.53 10.73 -6.44
C LEU A 540 14.86 10.72 -7.94
N ASN A 541 16.07 10.30 -8.33
CA ASN A 541 16.46 10.18 -9.74
C ASN A 541 15.82 8.94 -10.36
N LYS A 542 15.78 7.84 -9.61
CA LYS A 542 15.06 6.63 -10.01
C LYS A 542 13.55 6.86 -10.06
N LEU A 543 12.99 7.58 -9.09
CA LEU A 543 11.58 8.01 -9.10
C LEU A 543 11.24 8.81 -10.36
N ALA A 544 12.08 9.79 -10.72
CA ALA A 544 11.89 10.59 -11.92
C ALA A 544 11.90 9.75 -13.21
N LYS A 545 12.84 8.78 -13.32
CA LYS A 545 12.91 7.85 -14.46
C LYS A 545 11.66 6.96 -14.55
N VAL A 546 11.18 6.44 -13.41
CA VAL A 546 10.00 5.58 -13.37
C VAL A 546 8.74 6.37 -13.74
N ASN A 547 8.54 7.57 -13.18
CA ASN A 547 7.40 8.43 -13.51
C ASN A 547 7.40 8.82 -15.00
N SER A 548 8.55 9.23 -15.52
CA SER A 548 8.74 9.56 -16.94
C SER A 548 8.36 8.38 -17.84
N MET A 549 8.86 7.19 -17.56
CA MET A 549 8.56 6.00 -18.37
C MET A 549 7.09 5.58 -18.28
N LEU A 550 6.49 5.65 -17.10
CA LEU A 550 5.06 5.37 -16.94
C LEU A 550 4.20 6.35 -17.72
N ARG A 551 4.55 7.64 -17.73
CA ARG A 551 3.86 8.62 -18.55
C ARG A 551 4.01 8.31 -20.04
N THR A 552 5.20 7.95 -20.50
CA THR A 552 5.46 7.51 -21.89
C THR A 552 4.61 6.30 -22.28
N ILE A 553 4.49 5.30 -21.40
CA ILE A 553 3.63 4.13 -21.61
C ILE A 553 2.16 4.55 -21.72
N ASN A 554 1.68 5.41 -20.82
CA ASN A 554 0.29 5.86 -20.81
C ASN A 554 -0.06 6.68 -22.07
N LEU A 555 0.90 7.47 -22.57
CA LEU A 555 0.77 8.20 -23.84
C LEU A 555 0.76 7.26 -25.05
N GLY A 556 1.66 6.27 -25.08
CA GLY A 556 1.70 5.29 -26.17
C GLY A 556 0.40 4.49 -26.27
N THR A 557 -0.11 4.02 -25.13
CA THR A 557 -1.40 3.29 -25.08
C THR A 557 -2.59 4.16 -25.43
N GLN A 558 -2.56 5.46 -25.10
CA GLN A 558 -3.62 6.42 -25.47
C GLN A 558 -3.77 6.58 -26.98
N VAL A 559 -2.71 6.39 -27.76
CA VAL A 559 -2.77 6.44 -29.24
C VAL A 559 -3.10 5.06 -29.83
N LEU A 560 -2.41 4.02 -29.37
CA LEU A 560 -2.48 2.70 -30.00
C LEU A 560 -3.77 1.94 -29.71
N ALA A 561 -4.31 2.04 -28.49
CA ALA A 561 -5.50 1.27 -28.12
C ALA A 561 -6.77 1.72 -28.88
N PRO A 562 -7.06 3.02 -29.07
CA PRO A 562 -8.16 3.47 -29.93
C PRO A 562 -8.04 3.00 -31.38
N ILE A 563 -6.84 3.04 -31.96
CA ILE A 563 -6.60 2.55 -33.33
C ILE A 563 -6.94 1.06 -33.43
N PHE A 564 -6.47 0.26 -32.46
CA PHE A 564 -6.79 -1.16 -32.39
C PHE A 564 -8.30 -1.40 -32.30
N VAL A 565 -9.00 -0.70 -31.42
CA VAL A 565 -10.46 -0.81 -31.28
C VAL A 565 -11.19 -0.42 -32.55
N GLY A 566 -10.79 0.69 -33.20
CA GLY A 566 -11.37 1.14 -34.46
C GLY A 566 -11.24 0.08 -35.57
N VAL A 567 -10.04 -0.48 -35.74
CA VAL A 567 -9.81 -1.56 -36.72
C VAL A 567 -10.67 -2.78 -36.42
N VAL A 568 -10.74 -3.23 -35.17
CA VAL A 568 -11.58 -4.40 -34.80
C VAL A 568 -13.06 -4.13 -35.04
N GLN A 569 -13.54 -2.92 -34.73
CA GLN A 569 -14.93 -2.55 -34.93
C GLN A 569 -15.30 -2.50 -36.42
N ASP A 570 -14.47 -1.85 -37.24
CA ASP A 570 -14.76 -1.59 -38.65
C ASP A 570 -14.53 -2.83 -39.53
N GLN A 571 -13.51 -3.64 -39.22
CA GLN A 571 -13.13 -4.79 -40.05
C GLN A 571 -13.75 -6.11 -39.59
N VAL A 572 -14.19 -6.23 -38.33
CA VAL A 572 -14.73 -7.49 -37.78
C VAL A 572 -16.20 -7.36 -37.42
N SER A 573 -16.52 -6.68 -36.32
CA SER A 573 -17.90 -6.32 -35.93
C SER A 573 -17.92 -5.59 -34.59
N LYS A 574 -19.03 -4.88 -34.31
CA LYS A 574 -19.30 -4.29 -32.99
C LYS A 574 -19.29 -5.33 -31.86
N LEU A 575 -19.89 -6.50 -32.09
CA LEU A 575 -19.91 -7.60 -31.12
C LEU A 575 -18.51 -8.18 -30.86
N ALA A 576 -17.67 -8.32 -31.91
CA ALA A 576 -16.29 -8.76 -31.73
C ALA A 576 -15.47 -7.78 -30.90
N CYS A 577 -15.70 -6.47 -31.06
CA CYS A 577 -15.07 -5.44 -30.24
C CYS A 577 -15.44 -5.57 -28.75
N VAL A 578 -16.74 -5.70 -28.44
CA VAL A 578 -17.24 -5.92 -27.08
C VAL A 578 -16.60 -7.17 -26.44
N ILE A 579 -16.57 -8.30 -27.17
CA ILE A 579 -15.96 -9.54 -26.68
C ILE A 579 -14.46 -9.35 -26.44
N THR A 580 -13.76 -8.67 -27.35
CA THR A 580 -12.31 -8.43 -27.24
C THR A 580 -11.99 -7.63 -25.98
N ILE A 581 -12.74 -6.57 -25.69
CA ILE A 581 -12.57 -5.75 -24.49
C ILE A 581 -12.84 -6.58 -23.22
N GLY A 582 -13.93 -7.35 -23.20
CA GLY A 582 -14.27 -8.20 -22.05
C GLY A 582 -13.20 -9.26 -21.77
N VAL A 583 -12.71 -9.94 -22.81
CA VAL A 583 -11.66 -10.97 -22.70
C VAL A 583 -10.34 -10.36 -22.26
N TRP A 584 -9.94 -9.22 -22.84
CA TRP A 584 -8.70 -8.55 -22.46
C TRP A 584 -8.69 -8.18 -20.98
N ASN A 585 -9.77 -7.59 -20.45
CA ASN A 585 -9.84 -7.18 -19.06
C ASN A 585 -9.77 -8.36 -18.07
N VAL A 586 -10.36 -9.52 -18.41
CA VAL A 586 -10.23 -10.72 -17.57
C VAL A 586 -8.79 -11.24 -17.57
N ILE A 587 -8.14 -11.30 -18.74
CA ILE A 587 -6.76 -11.76 -18.86
C ILE A 587 -5.80 -10.79 -18.15
N SER A 588 -5.97 -9.48 -18.38
CA SER A 588 -5.14 -8.44 -17.78
C SER A 588 -5.29 -8.43 -16.28
N MET A 589 -6.51 -8.59 -15.72
CA MET A 589 -6.73 -8.69 -14.28
C MET A 589 -5.90 -9.80 -13.63
N VAL A 590 -5.90 -11.01 -14.22
CA VAL A 590 -5.15 -12.14 -13.67
C VAL A 590 -3.64 -11.89 -13.74
N ALA A 591 -3.16 -11.35 -14.87
CA ALA A 591 -1.75 -11.00 -15.06
C ALA A 591 -1.30 -9.91 -14.08
N GLU A 592 -2.07 -8.83 -13.97
CA GLU A 592 -1.82 -7.70 -13.08
C GLU A 592 -1.80 -8.14 -11.62
N TYR A 593 -2.79 -8.92 -11.16
CA TYR A 593 -2.84 -9.41 -9.79
C TYR A 593 -1.60 -10.26 -9.46
N TYR A 594 -1.17 -11.12 -10.37
CA TYR A 594 0.05 -11.90 -10.21
C TYR A 594 1.31 -11.02 -10.14
N ILE A 595 1.42 -10.02 -11.01
CA ILE A 595 2.53 -9.06 -10.99
C ILE A 595 2.56 -8.27 -9.67
N LEU A 596 1.40 -7.83 -9.16
CA LEU A 596 1.27 -7.14 -7.89
C LEU A 596 1.68 -8.02 -6.70
N LEU A 597 1.29 -9.30 -6.71
CA LEU A 597 1.73 -10.27 -5.72
C LEU A 597 3.25 -10.47 -5.74
N LEU A 598 3.85 -10.57 -6.94
CA LEU A 598 5.30 -10.68 -7.09
C LEU A 598 6.01 -9.43 -6.57
N LEU A 599 5.53 -8.23 -6.93
CA LEU A 599 6.07 -6.95 -6.45
C LEU A 599 6.01 -6.83 -4.94
N TYR A 600 4.88 -7.22 -4.35
CA TYR A 600 4.68 -7.20 -2.89
C TYR A 600 5.59 -8.19 -2.17
N ASN A 601 5.68 -9.43 -2.66
CA ASN A 601 6.50 -10.47 -2.03
C ASN A 601 8.01 -10.19 -2.15
N GLN A 602 8.45 -9.49 -3.19
CA GLN A 602 9.85 -9.12 -3.38
C GLN A 602 10.28 -7.92 -2.52
N ASN A 603 9.35 -7.06 -2.09
CA ASN A 603 9.66 -5.81 -1.42
C ASN A 603 8.99 -5.74 -0.03
N PRO A 604 9.66 -6.19 1.04
CA PRO A 604 9.06 -6.23 2.37
C PRO A 604 8.64 -4.86 2.91
N ARG A 605 9.20 -3.75 2.41
CA ARG A 605 8.77 -2.38 2.74
C ARG A 605 7.30 -2.11 2.41
N LEU A 606 6.73 -2.76 1.38
CA LEU A 606 5.31 -2.63 1.07
C LEU A 606 4.41 -3.30 2.13
N SER A 607 4.95 -4.25 2.89
CA SER A 607 4.24 -4.96 3.96
C SER A 607 4.26 -4.25 5.31
N GLU A 608 5.09 -3.22 5.46
CA GLU A 608 5.12 -2.40 6.67
C GLU A 608 3.77 -1.69 6.84
N ILE A 609 3.19 -1.81 8.03
CA ILE A 609 1.93 -1.17 8.38
C ILE A 609 2.14 0.35 8.32
N LYS A 610 1.28 1.05 7.58
CA LYS A 610 1.24 2.53 7.57
C LYS A 610 1.20 3.00 9.03
N LYS A 611 2.23 3.72 9.48
CA LYS A 611 2.32 4.23 10.86
C LYS A 611 1.14 5.18 11.11
N HIS A 612 0.06 4.68 11.70
CA HIS A 612 -0.92 5.56 12.31
C HIS A 612 -0.20 6.30 13.46
N GLN A 613 -0.35 7.62 13.49
CA GLN A 613 0.32 8.54 14.41
C GLN A 613 0.40 7.94 15.81
N VAL A 614 1.64 7.67 16.24
CA VAL A 614 1.97 7.52 17.65
C VAL A 614 1.58 8.84 18.31
N HIS A 615 0.56 8.82 19.15
CA HIS A 615 0.21 9.94 20.01
C HIS A 615 1.46 10.40 20.77
N ASP A 616 1.81 11.67 20.61
CA ASP A 616 2.91 12.30 21.33
C ASP A 616 2.67 12.21 22.85
N PRO A 617 3.57 11.57 23.63
CA PRO A 617 3.45 11.48 25.08
C PRO A 617 3.77 12.79 25.81
N ASN A 618 4.14 13.88 25.13
CA ASN A 618 4.43 15.19 25.74
C ASN A 618 3.24 16.15 25.81
N CYS A 619 2.04 15.76 25.37
CA CYS A 619 0.85 16.57 25.63
C CYS A 619 0.42 16.43 27.09
N ARG A 620 1.07 17.18 27.99
CA ARG A 620 0.58 17.45 29.34
C ARG A 620 -0.73 18.20 29.20
N THR A 621 -1.80 17.58 29.67
CA THR A 621 -3.14 18.13 29.81
C THR A 621 -3.12 19.56 30.38
N ARG A 622 -3.54 20.52 29.55
CA ARG A 622 -4.13 21.77 30.01
C ARG A 622 -5.56 21.84 29.47
N TYR A 623 -6.43 22.31 30.34
CA TYR A 623 -7.89 22.31 30.28
C TYR A 623 -8.50 22.85 28.97
N SER A 624 -9.68 22.32 28.66
CA SER A 624 -10.71 22.84 27.73
C SER A 624 -10.29 23.15 26.29
N ASP A 625 -10.54 22.18 25.40
CA ASP A 625 -11.36 22.44 24.22
C ASP A 625 -11.93 21.13 23.67
N HIS A 626 -13.20 21.20 23.28
CA HIS A 626 -14.01 20.09 22.80
C HIS A 626 -13.36 19.35 21.62
N ILE A 627 -12.71 18.22 21.89
CA ILE A 627 -12.59 17.14 20.92
C ILE A 627 -13.22 15.91 21.55
N LEU A 628 -14.53 15.78 21.35
CA LEU A 628 -15.17 14.48 21.43
C LEU A 628 -14.44 13.53 20.47
N CYS A 629 -13.68 12.59 21.01
CA CYS A 629 -13.64 11.27 20.40
C CYS A 629 -15.10 10.82 20.26
N PRO A 630 -15.60 10.48 19.06
CA PRO A 630 -16.89 9.84 18.99
C PRO A 630 -16.74 8.48 19.67
N GLN A 631 -17.25 8.41 20.91
CA GLN A 631 -17.65 7.16 21.51
C GLN A 631 -18.50 6.40 20.50
N SER A 632 -18.39 5.08 20.53
CA SER A 632 -19.21 4.16 19.75
C SER A 632 -20.67 4.13 20.22
N SER A 633 -21.27 5.29 20.46
CA SER A 633 -22.71 5.47 20.53
C SER A 633 -23.25 5.30 19.11
N ARG A 634 -24.09 4.28 18.91
CA ARG A 634 -24.84 4.05 17.67
C ARG A 634 -25.56 5.35 17.28
N PRO A 635 -25.31 5.95 16.11
CA PRO A 635 -26.21 6.96 15.59
C PRO A 635 -27.23 6.25 14.69
N SER A 636 -28.49 6.24 15.11
CA SER A 636 -29.64 5.90 14.26
C SER A 636 -29.98 7.03 13.26
N LEU A 637 -29.02 7.91 12.94
CA LEU A 637 -29.21 9.12 12.11
C LEU A 637 -27.85 9.59 11.53
N GLY A 638 -27.62 9.79 10.24
CA GLY A 638 -27.76 8.84 9.14
C GLY A 638 -26.40 8.75 8.41
N TRP A 639 -26.12 7.65 7.72
CA TRP A 639 -24.86 7.38 7.01
C TRP A 639 -24.40 8.54 6.09
N PHE A 640 -25.36 9.28 5.52
CA PHE A 640 -25.12 10.43 4.66
C PHE A 640 -24.39 11.56 5.39
N GLN A 641 -24.74 11.82 6.66
CA GLN A 641 -24.07 12.85 7.45
C GLN A 641 -22.61 12.48 7.77
N TYR A 642 -22.34 11.20 7.98
CA TYR A 642 -20.96 10.71 8.09
C TYR A 642 -20.19 10.89 6.78
N PHE A 643 -20.83 10.56 5.65
CA PHE A 643 -20.25 10.69 4.31
C PHE A 643 -19.86 12.14 4.00
N THR A 644 -20.76 13.10 4.24
CA THR A 644 -20.53 14.53 3.94
C THR A 644 -19.51 15.18 4.87
N ASN A 645 -19.60 14.92 6.18
CA ASN A 645 -18.63 15.44 7.16
C ASN A 645 -17.23 14.92 6.85
N SER A 646 -17.15 13.65 6.46
CA SER A 646 -15.91 13.02 6.02
C SER A 646 -15.33 13.68 4.78
N TYR A 647 -16.15 13.88 3.75
CA TYR A 647 -15.75 14.52 2.51
C TYR A 647 -15.15 15.91 2.77
N TRP A 648 -15.87 16.75 3.51
CA TRP A 648 -15.44 18.12 3.78
C TRP A 648 -14.16 18.20 4.63
N TYR A 649 -13.98 17.27 5.56
CA TYR A 649 -12.74 17.18 6.34
C TYR A 649 -11.51 16.90 5.47
N ASP A 650 -11.62 16.01 4.49
CA ASP A 650 -10.53 15.67 3.57
C ASP A 650 -10.19 16.86 2.67
N TRP A 651 -11.21 17.55 2.14
CA TRP A 651 -11.03 18.80 1.38
C TRP A 651 -10.35 19.89 2.22
N LYS A 652 -10.78 20.11 3.46
CA LYS A 652 -10.14 21.07 4.36
C LYS A 652 -8.68 20.73 4.65
N THR A 653 -8.37 19.43 4.75
CA THR A 653 -7.00 18.95 4.94
C THR A 653 -6.15 19.21 3.70
N TYR A 654 -6.70 18.97 2.51
CA TYR A 654 -6.04 19.23 1.24
C TYR A 654 -5.77 20.73 1.01
N LEU A 655 -6.75 21.61 1.25
CA LEU A 655 -6.62 23.07 1.09
C LEU A 655 -5.55 23.68 1.99
N LYS A 656 -5.30 23.09 3.16
CA LYS A 656 -4.28 23.54 4.12
C LYS A 656 -2.89 22.97 3.84
N HIS A 657 -2.76 21.99 2.95
CA HIS A 657 -1.49 21.32 2.69
C HIS A 657 -0.58 22.19 1.80
N ARG A 658 0.73 22.19 2.07
CA ARG A 658 1.73 22.98 1.32
C ARG A 658 1.78 22.71 -0.20
N VAL A 659 1.29 21.55 -0.62
CA VAL A 659 1.22 21.16 -2.05
C VAL A 659 0.03 21.79 -2.78
N PHE A 660 -0.94 22.37 -2.06
CA PHE A 660 -2.18 22.91 -2.62
C PHE A 660 -1.92 23.85 -3.80
N MET A 661 -0.98 24.79 -3.64
CA MET A 661 -0.67 25.78 -4.67
C MET A 661 -0.06 25.20 -5.95
N ALA A 662 0.75 24.14 -5.87
CA ALA A 662 1.22 23.43 -7.06
C ALA A 662 0.09 22.60 -7.69
N SER A 663 -0.78 22.07 -6.84
CA SER A 663 -1.83 21.12 -7.20
C SER A 663 -3.04 21.81 -7.88
N ILE A 664 -3.37 23.04 -7.50
CA ILE A 664 -4.34 23.88 -8.21
C ILE A 664 -3.83 24.28 -9.60
N GLY A 665 -2.52 24.49 -9.75
CA GLY A 665 -1.87 24.71 -11.04
C GLY A 665 -2.14 23.53 -11.99
N LEU A 666 -1.95 22.29 -11.52
CA LEU A 666 -2.27 21.09 -12.28
C LEU A 666 -3.76 21.02 -12.64
N ALA A 667 -4.66 21.31 -11.71
CA ALA A 667 -6.10 21.27 -11.99
C ALA A 667 -6.53 22.29 -13.06
N LEU A 668 -5.96 23.50 -13.05
CA LEU A 668 -6.26 24.53 -14.05
C LEU A 668 -5.82 24.13 -15.47
N LEU A 669 -4.83 23.24 -15.61
CA LEU A 669 -4.45 22.66 -16.90
C LEU A 669 -5.55 21.70 -17.44
N TYR A 670 -6.36 21.07 -16.58
CA TYR A 670 -7.45 20.18 -17.00
C TYR A 670 -8.68 20.93 -17.53
N MET A 671 -8.81 22.23 -17.25
CA MET A 671 -9.90 23.08 -17.73
C MET A 671 -9.77 23.46 -19.23
N THR A 672 -8.67 23.09 -19.90
CA THR A 672 -8.38 23.53 -21.26
C THR A 672 -9.13 22.72 -22.34
N VAL A 673 -9.73 23.41 -23.31
CA VAL A 673 -10.18 22.79 -24.57
C VAL A 673 -9.02 22.59 -25.56
N LEU A 674 -7.83 23.16 -25.31
CA LEU A 674 -6.71 23.18 -26.25
C LEU A 674 -5.93 21.86 -26.28
N GLY A 675 -6.62 20.75 -26.50
CA GLY A 675 -6.08 19.41 -26.69
C GLY A 675 -6.85 18.60 -27.71
N PHE A 676 -6.32 17.42 -28.05
CA PHE A 676 -6.97 16.45 -28.96
C PHE A 676 -8.06 15.65 -28.24
N ASP A 677 -8.93 16.36 -27.52
CA ASP A 677 -10.12 15.82 -26.90
C ASP A 677 -11.28 15.80 -27.91
N ALA A 678 -12.35 15.06 -27.61
CA ALA A 678 -13.51 14.92 -28.51
C ALA A 678 -14.08 16.27 -28.98
N ILE A 679 -14.05 17.29 -28.12
CA ILE A 679 -14.55 18.66 -28.38
C ILE A 679 -13.76 19.32 -29.52
N THR A 680 -12.43 19.37 -29.39
CA THR A 680 -11.58 20.08 -30.34
C THR A 680 -11.42 19.30 -31.62
N THR A 681 -11.39 17.97 -31.55
CA THR A 681 -11.45 17.11 -32.73
C THR A 681 -12.74 17.35 -33.52
N ALA A 682 -13.89 17.52 -32.84
CA ALA A 682 -15.15 17.88 -33.50
C ALA A 682 -15.05 19.25 -34.18
N PHE A 683 -14.57 20.30 -33.49
CA PHE A 683 -14.38 21.63 -34.08
C PHE A 683 -13.46 21.63 -35.30
N VAL A 684 -12.32 20.93 -35.20
CA VAL A 684 -11.31 20.82 -36.26
C VAL A 684 -11.87 20.05 -37.47
N SER A 685 -12.64 18.99 -37.24
CA SER A 685 -13.24 18.18 -38.32
C SER A 685 -14.26 18.94 -39.18
N MET A 686 -14.77 20.08 -38.70
CA MET A 686 -15.68 20.94 -39.47
C MET A 686 -14.94 21.84 -40.48
N GLN A 687 -13.62 22.02 -40.35
CA GLN A 687 -12.84 22.94 -41.18
C GLN A 687 -11.73 22.24 -41.97
N ILE A 688 -11.25 21.09 -41.50
CA ILE A 688 -10.20 20.31 -42.18
C ILE A 688 -10.54 18.83 -42.28
N SER A 689 -9.82 18.11 -43.13
CA SER A 689 -10.01 16.66 -43.29
C SER A 689 -9.67 15.89 -42.01
N SER A 690 -10.39 14.80 -41.77
CA SER A 690 -10.17 13.88 -40.65
C SER A 690 -8.76 13.29 -40.63
N THR A 691 -8.17 13.06 -41.81
CA THR A 691 -6.78 12.59 -41.96
C THR A 691 -5.79 13.58 -41.34
N LEU A 692 -5.94 14.88 -41.65
CA LEU A 692 -5.02 15.89 -41.14
C LEU A 692 -5.17 16.07 -39.62
N ALA A 693 -6.40 16.03 -39.10
CA ALA A 693 -6.65 16.03 -37.65
C ALA A 693 -5.98 14.82 -36.95
N GLY A 694 -6.07 13.63 -37.56
CA GLY A 694 -5.42 12.41 -37.05
C GLY A 694 -3.88 12.50 -37.07
N VAL A 695 -3.29 13.08 -38.12
CA VAL A 695 -1.84 13.34 -38.20
C VAL A 695 -1.40 14.30 -37.10
N SER A 696 -2.14 15.40 -36.89
CA SER A 696 -1.84 16.34 -35.81
C SER A 696 -1.93 15.69 -34.43
N GLN A 697 -2.91 14.82 -34.19
CA GLN A 697 -3.00 14.04 -32.95
C GLN A 697 -1.80 13.11 -32.75
N GLY A 698 -1.33 12.45 -33.82
CA GLY A 698 -0.11 11.63 -33.79
C GLY A 698 1.13 12.45 -33.42
N LEU A 699 1.31 13.62 -34.04
CA LEU A 699 2.40 14.55 -33.73
C LEU A 699 2.34 15.04 -32.27
N ALA A 700 1.15 15.36 -31.78
CA ALA A 700 0.93 15.78 -30.39
C ALA A 700 1.37 14.70 -29.39
N ALA A 701 1.09 13.42 -29.69
CA ALA A 701 1.57 12.32 -28.87
C ALA A 701 3.11 12.21 -28.88
N ILE A 702 3.75 12.42 -30.03
CA ILE A 702 5.22 12.45 -30.15
C ILE A 702 5.81 13.57 -29.28
N PHE A 703 5.29 14.81 -29.40
CA PHE A 703 5.73 15.93 -28.55
C PHE A 703 5.55 15.66 -27.05
N GLY A 704 4.46 14.97 -26.68
CA GLY A 704 4.26 14.56 -25.29
C GLY A 704 5.22 13.48 -24.78
N ILE A 705 5.59 12.54 -25.64
CA ILE A 705 6.64 11.55 -25.32
C ILE A 705 7.99 12.25 -25.19
N ILE A 706 8.32 13.21 -26.06
CA ILE A 706 9.55 14.00 -25.97
C ILE A 706 9.58 14.78 -24.65
N GLY A 707 8.49 15.45 -24.27
CA GLY A 707 8.36 16.13 -22.99
C GLY A 707 8.62 15.18 -21.82
N SER A 708 7.98 14.01 -21.84
CA SER A 708 8.11 12.98 -20.80
C SER A 708 9.53 12.43 -20.69
N VAL A 709 10.18 12.11 -21.80
CA VAL A 709 11.55 11.55 -21.84
C VAL A 709 12.60 12.60 -21.48
N SER A 710 12.34 13.89 -21.76
CA SER A 710 13.23 14.99 -21.38
C SER A 710 13.25 15.25 -19.87
N PHE A 711 12.18 14.90 -19.15
CA PHE A 711 12.00 15.24 -17.74
C PHE A 711 13.16 14.78 -16.82
N PRO A 712 13.63 13.52 -16.83
CA PRO A 712 14.70 13.09 -15.93
C PRO A 712 16.01 13.82 -16.19
N PHE A 713 16.31 14.14 -17.45
CA PHE A 713 17.52 14.86 -17.84
C PHE A 713 17.47 16.32 -17.37
N LEU A 714 16.37 17.01 -17.67
CA LEU A 714 16.17 18.39 -17.24
C LEU A 714 16.18 18.49 -15.71
N ARG A 715 15.53 17.55 -15.02
CA ARG A 715 15.50 17.51 -13.55
C ARG A 715 16.90 17.40 -12.95
N GLN A 716 17.76 16.58 -13.55
CA GLN A 716 19.15 16.42 -13.09
C GLN A 716 20.01 17.68 -13.33
N ARG A 717 19.71 18.46 -14.37
CA ARG A 717 20.49 19.64 -14.76
C ARG A 717 20.07 20.91 -14.02
N ILE A 718 18.76 21.17 -13.96
CA ILE A 718 18.23 22.46 -13.51
C ILE A 718 17.32 22.35 -12.28
N GLY A 719 17.05 21.13 -11.79
CA GLY A 719 16.26 20.88 -10.58
C GLY A 719 14.75 20.83 -10.81
N LEU A 720 14.03 20.13 -9.93
CA LEU A 720 12.60 19.79 -10.11
C LEU A 720 11.69 21.02 -10.33
N LYS A 721 11.81 22.05 -9.48
CA LYS A 721 10.94 23.23 -9.54
C LYS A 721 11.11 24.01 -10.85
N LEU A 722 12.35 24.19 -11.29
CA LEU A 722 12.65 24.95 -12.50
C LEU A 722 12.20 24.21 -13.76
N VAL A 723 12.28 22.86 -13.77
CA VAL A 723 11.70 22.05 -14.86
C VAL A 723 10.20 22.28 -15.01
N GLY A 724 9.47 22.37 -13.89
CA GLY A 724 8.04 22.68 -13.91
C GLY A 724 7.75 24.06 -14.50
N MET A 725 8.55 25.07 -14.14
CA MET A 725 8.44 26.41 -14.71
C MET A 725 8.76 26.43 -16.21
N VAL A 726 9.78 25.68 -16.66
CA VAL A 726 10.10 25.52 -18.08
C VAL A 726 8.95 24.84 -18.82
N GLY A 727 8.37 23.79 -18.23
CA GLY A 727 7.18 23.10 -18.76
C GLY A 727 6.03 24.07 -18.97
N LEU A 728 5.58 24.75 -17.92
CA LEU A 728 4.49 25.73 -17.96
C LEU A 728 4.80 26.89 -18.91
N GLY A 729 6.03 27.42 -18.89
CA GLY A 729 6.45 28.50 -19.79
C GLY A 729 6.41 28.08 -21.27
N SER A 730 6.90 26.89 -21.59
CA SER A 730 6.85 26.34 -22.95
C SER A 730 5.42 26.01 -23.41
N GLU A 731 4.55 25.58 -22.49
CA GLU A 731 3.14 25.39 -22.76
C GLU A 731 2.46 26.72 -23.09
N ILE A 732 2.61 27.74 -22.24
CA ILE A 732 2.06 29.09 -22.45
C ILE A 732 2.56 29.67 -23.78
N ALA A 733 3.86 29.56 -24.07
CA ALA A 733 4.43 30.05 -25.32
C ALA A 733 3.81 29.39 -26.56
N ALA A 734 3.55 28.07 -26.50
CA ALA A 734 2.95 27.34 -27.61
C ALA A 734 1.46 27.68 -27.81
N ILE A 735 0.69 27.81 -26.72
CA ILE A 735 -0.74 28.15 -26.81
C ILE A 735 -1.00 29.61 -27.19
N LEU A 736 0.01 30.50 -27.17
CA LEU A 736 -0.10 31.83 -27.79
C LEU A 736 -0.48 31.73 -29.28
N ALA A 737 0.02 30.72 -30.00
CA ALA A 737 -0.39 30.46 -31.38
C ALA A 737 -1.88 30.09 -31.48
N CYS A 738 -2.43 29.38 -30.49
CA CYS A 738 -3.86 29.08 -30.42
C CYS A 738 -4.70 30.34 -30.20
N ILE A 739 -4.21 31.27 -29.37
CA ILE A 739 -4.88 32.56 -29.17
C ILE A 739 -4.81 33.41 -30.43
N ILE A 740 -3.63 33.55 -31.03
CA ILE A 740 -3.45 34.28 -32.30
C ILE A 740 -4.35 33.72 -33.40
N SER A 741 -4.58 32.40 -33.43
CA SER A 741 -5.45 31.75 -34.42
C SER A 741 -6.86 32.32 -34.49
N ILE A 742 -7.38 32.87 -33.38
CA ILE A 742 -8.71 33.48 -33.34
C ILE A 742 -8.80 34.65 -34.32
N TRP A 743 -7.72 35.40 -34.53
CA TRP A 743 -7.69 36.60 -35.37
C TRP A 743 -7.07 36.39 -36.76
N LEU A 744 -6.66 35.16 -37.10
CA LEU A 744 -6.13 34.84 -38.42
C LEU A 744 -7.25 34.67 -39.46
N PRO A 745 -6.95 34.90 -40.76
CA PRO A 745 -7.87 34.55 -41.84
C PRO A 745 -8.28 33.07 -41.77
N GLY A 746 -9.53 32.80 -42.14
CA GLY A 746 -10.15 31.48 -41.96
C GLY A 746 -10.79 31.22 -40.59
N SER A 747 -10.68 32.15 -39.63
CA SER A 747 -11.31 32.01 -38.32
C SER A 747 -12.83 32.14 -38.38
N LEU A 748 -13.56 31.08 -38.01
CA LEU A 748 -15.02 31.10 -37.86
C LEU A 748 -15.51 32.14 -36.84
N PHE A 749 -14.69 32.46 -35.84
CA PHE A 749 -15.01 33.45 -34.81
C PHE A 749 -14.98 34.86 -35.37
N MET A 750 -13.94 35.20 -36.15
CA MET A 750 -13.83 36.53 -36.77
C MET A 750 -14.78 36.70 -37.95
N ALA A 751 -15.05 35.63 -38.71
CA ALA A 751 -16.01 35.69 -39.81
C ALA A 751 -17.39 36.19 -39.35
N VAL A 752 -17.89 35.66 -38.22
CA VAL A 752 -19.17 36.10 -37.62
C VAL A 752 -19.07 37.46 -36.92
N ALA A 753 -17.91 37.80 -36.35
CA ALA A 753 -17.70 39.10 -35.73
C ALA A 753 -17.68 40.26 -36.75
N ILE A 754 -17.19 39.99 -37.97
CA ILE A 754 -17.11 40.96 -39.07
C ILE A 754 -18.45 41.05 -39.81
N ASP A 755 -19.09 39.91 -40.11
CA ASP A 755 -20.40 39.84 -40.74
C ASP A 755 -21.33 38.87 -39.96
N PRO A 756 -22.30 39.40 -39.20
CA PRO A 756 -23.26 38.58 -38.46
C PRO A 756 -24.15 37.68 -39.33
N THR A 757 -24.22 37.94 -40.64
CA THR A 757 -25.00 37.16 -41.61
C THR A 757 -24.18 36.10 -42.35
N TRP A 758 -22.87 36.04 -42.08
CA TRP A 758 -21.96 35.09 -42.70
C TRP A 758 -22.42 33.64 -42.48
N LYS A 759 -22.56 32.90 -43.58
CA LYS A 759 -22.80 31.46 -43.58
C LYS A 759 -21.58 30.76 -44.18
N PRO A 760 -21.19 29.58 -43.65
CA PRO A 760 -20.13 28.81 -44.26
C PRO A 760 -20.55 28.39 -45.68
N ASN A 761 -19.79 28.82 -46.69
CA ASN A 761 -20.01 28.42 -48.08
C ASN A 761 -19.67 26.93 -48.24
N VAL A 762 -20.69 26.09 -48.40
CA VAL A 762 -20.52 24.64 -48.64
C VAL A 762 -20.43 24.33 -50.15
N GLU A 763 -20.70 25.29 -51.04
CA GLU A 763 -20.71 25.04 -52.50
C GLU A 763 -19.95 26.13 -53.26
N ASN A 764 -18.70 25.82 -53.63
CA ASN A 764 -18.17 25.86 -55.00
C ASN A 764 -16.64 25.86 -54.96
N GLY A 765 -16.05 24.71 -55.29
CA GLY A 765 -14.63 24.61 -55.57
C GLY A 765 -14.29 25.28 -56.90
N THR A 766 -13.82 26.51 -56.85
CA THR A 766 -12.91 27.04 -57.89
C THR A 766 -11.55 27.22 -57.25
N ASN A 767 -10.68 26.25 -57.54
CA ASN A 767 -9.33 26.13 -57.01
C ASN A 767 -8.44 27.26 -57.52
N ASN A 768 -8.16 28.24 -56.67
CA ASN A 768 -6.85 28.90 -56.64
C ASN A 768 -6.05 28.25 -55.50
N SER A 769 -4.86 27.73 -55.80
CA SER A 769 -4.02 27.06 -54.80
C SER A 769 -3.58 27.99 -53.67
N ASP A 770 -3.49 29.30 -53.93
CA ASP A 770 -3.05 30.31 -52.98
C ASP A 770 -4.15 30.71 -51.96
N ASP A 771 -5.43 30.74 -52.36
CA ASP A 771 -6.57 31.02 -51.45
C ASP A 771 -6.74 29.91 -50.38
N SER A 772 -6.36 28.68 -50.71
CA SER A 772 -6.56 27.52 -49.83
C SER A 772 -5.73 27.54 -48.54
N LEU A 773 -4.59 28.24 -48.54
CA LEU A 773 -3.70 28.34 -47.38
C LEU A 773 -4.14 29.47 -46.44
N GLU A 774 -4.57 30.61 -46.98
CA GLU A 774 -5.13 31.72 -46.18
C GLU A 774 -6.43 31.32 -45.50
N GLU A 775 -7.31 30.56 -46.18
CA GLU A 775 -8.56 30.04 -45.59
C GLU A 775 -8.34 29.03 -44.45
N LYS A 776 -7.18 28.36 -44.42
CA LYS A 776 -6.85 27.35 -43.39
C LYS A 776 -5.85 27.84 -42.36
N ALA A 777 -5.37 29.08 -42.47
CA ALA A 777 -4.32 29.63 -41.62
C ALA A 777 -4.69 29.59 -40.14
N SER A 778 -5.92 29.98 -39.78
CA SER A 778 -6.43 29.92 -38.41
C SER A 778 -6.35 28.49 -37.83
N VAL A 779 -6.95 27.49 -38.49
CA VAL A 779 -6.99 26.11 -37.97
C VAL A 779 -5.61 25.49 -37.90
N MET A 780 -4.74 25.78 -38.86
CA MET A 780 -3.36 25.28 -38.85
C MET A 780 -2.53 25.89 -37.71
N ALA A 781 -2.71 27.17 -37.41
CA ALA A 781 -2.08 27.82 -36.25
C ALA A 781 -2.60 27.24 -34.92
N LEU A 782 -3.91 26.98 -34.83
CA LEU A 782 -4.53 26.33 -33.68
C LEU A 782 -3.93 24.93 -33.46
N LEU A 783 -3.91 24.09 -34.49
CA LEU A 783 -3.37 22.73 -34.41
C LEU A 783 -1.87 22.72 -34.12
N GLY A 784 -1.09 23.61 -34.75
CA GLY A 784 0.33 23.75 -34.49
C GLY A 784 0.61 24.12 -33.03
N GLY A 785 -0.13 25.08 -32.48
CA GLY A 785 -0.03 25.45 -31.07
C GLY A 785 -0.38 24.30 -30.11
N ILE A 786 -1.45 23.55 -30.39
CA ILE A 786 -1.85 22.38 -29.58
C ILE A 786 -0.80 21.27 -29.63
N VAL A 787 -0.20 21.00 -30.79
CA VAL A 787 0.85 19.98 -30.94
C VAL A 787 2.08 20.34 -30.13
N VAL A 788 2.59 21.56 -30.30
CA VAL A 788 3.82 22.00 -29.61
C VAL A 788 3.60 22.13 -28.10
N SER A 789 2.41 22.56 -27.65
CA SER A 789 2.09 22.72 -26.23
C SER A 789 2.16 21.43 -25.43
N ARG A 790 2.02 20.26 -26.08
CA ARG A 790 2.12 18.95 -25.41
C ARG A 790 3.48 18.76 -24.74
N PHE A 791 4.57 19.26 -25.32
CA PHE A 791 5.88 19.16 -24.69
C PHE A 791 5.88 19.79 -23.30
N GLY A 792 5.36 21.02 -23.19
CA GLY A 792 5.30 21.77 -21.93
C GLY A 792 4.32 21.19 -20.93
N LEU A 793 3.12 20.84 -21.39
CA LEU A 793 2.04 20.28 -20.56
C LEU A 793 2.50 19.00 -19.85
N TRP A 794 3.09 18.05 -20.58
CA TRP A 794 3.52 16.78 -20.00
C TRP A 794 4.74 16.93 -19.09
N LEU A 795 5.61 17.90 -19.36
CA LEU A 795 6.74 18.23 -18.49
C LEU A 795 6.25 18.84 -17.16
N ALA A 796 5.26 19.73 -17.21
CA ALA A 796 4.64 20.33 -16.04
C ALA A 796 3.87 19.30 -15.20
N ASP A 797 3.07 18.46 -15.84
CA ASP A 797 2.29 17.41 -15.18
C ASP A 797 3.16 16.40 -14.40
N ILE A 798 4.25 15.90 -15.01
CA ILE A 798 5.17 14.98 -14.32
C ILE A 798 5.84 15.70 -13.15
N THR A 799 6.21 16.97 -13.33
CA THR A 799 6.84 17.77 -12.27
C THR A 799 5.92 17.93 -11.08
N ILE A 800 4.66 18.35 -11.29
CA ILE A 800 3.70 18.56 -10.19
C ILE A 800 3.37 17.22 -9.54
N THR A 801 3.20 16.16 -10.32
CA THR A 801 3.04 14.80 -9.78
C THR A 801 4.20 14.40 -8.88
N GLN A 802 5.44 14.66 -9.29
CA GLN A 802 6.61 14.33 -8.48
C GLN A 802 6.72 15.22 -7.22
N ILE A 803 6.37 16.51 -7.31
CA ILE A 803 6.27 17.38 -6.12
C ILE A 803 5.27 16.80 -5.12
N MET A 804 4.09 16.35 -5.57
CA MET A 804 3.10 15.72 -4.70
C MET A 804 3.64 14.41 -4.09
N GLN A 805 4.36 13.59 -4.86
CA GLN A 805 4.94 12.34 -4.35
C GLN A 805 6.06 12.57 -3.33
N GLU A 806 6.84 13.63 -3.47
CA GLU A 806 7.96 13.97 -2.57
C GLU A 806 7.47 14.66 -1.28
N GLU A 807 6.46 15.52 -1.37
CA GLU A 807 6.03 16.37 -0.26
C GLU A 807 4.92 15.72 0.61
N ILE A 808 4.14 14.80 0.07
CA ILE A 808 3.00 14.21 0.80
C ILE A 808 3.46 13.08 1.73
N GLU A 809 3.07 13.19 2.99
CA GLU A 809 3.32 12.20 4.03
C GLU A 809 2.61 10.86 3.72
N GLU A 810 3.28 9.74 3.99
CA GLU A 810 2.81 8.38 3.67
C GLU A 810 1.41 8.05 4.19
N ASN A 811 1.00 8.64 5.32
CA ASN A 811 -0.29 8.41 5.97
C ASN A 811 -1.46 9.18 5.34
N LYS A 812 -1.20 10.15 4.46
CA LYS A 812 -2.22 10.98 3.80
C LYS A 812 -2.14 10.94 2.27
N ARG A 813 -1.30 10.06 1.70
CA ARG A 813 -1.11 9.93 0.24
C ARG A 813 -2.42 9.62 -0.46
N GLY A 814 -3.21 8.70 0.06
CA GLY A 814 -4.49 8.32 -0.51
C GLY A 814 -5.45 9.51 -0.53
N VAL A 815 -5.72 10.11 0.63
CA VAL A 815 -6.68 11.23 0.77
C VAL A 815 -6.30 12.40 -0.12
N LEU A 816 -5.05 12.86 -0.09
CA LEU A 816 -4.63 14.04 -0.84
C LEU A 816 -4.64 13.81 -2.36
N ASN A 817 -4.22 12.63 -2.83
CA ASN A 817 -4.32 12.31 -4.27
C ASN A 817 -5.77 12.10 -4.69
N GLY A 818 -6.62 11.51 -3.85
CA GLY A 818 -8.05 11.35 -4.15
C GLY A 818 -8.79 12.68 -4.29
N VAL A 819 -8.47 13.67 -3.45
CA VAL A 819 -8.98 15.05 -3.60
C VAL A 819 -8.41 15.71 -4.86
N GLN A 820 -7.12 15.50 -5.17
CA GLN A 820 -6.53 16.02 -6.41
C GLN A 820 -7.24 15.52 -7.66
N ASP A 821 -7.49 14.21 -7.73
CA ASP A 821 -8.16 13.60 -8.88
C ASP A 821 -9.60 14.13 -8.99
N SER A 822 -10.27 14.35 -7.85
CA SER A 822 -11.59 14.99 -7.80
C SER A 822 -11.53 16.43 -8.34
N LEU A 823 -10.50 17.20 -7.98
CA LEU A 823 -10.32 18.58 -8.45
C LEU A 823 -10.04 18.63 -9.97
N ASN A 824 -9.17 17.74 -10.47
CA ASN A 824 -8.88 17.60 -11.90
C ASN A 824 -10.15 17.24 -12.70
N MET A 825 -10.92 16.25 -12.24
CA MET A 825 -12.18 15.86 -12.89
C MET A 825 -13.26 16.95 -12.77
N GLY A 826 -13.25 17.76 -11.71
CA GLY A 826 -14.12 18.92 -11.57
C GLY A 826 -13.82 20.00 -12.62
N MET A 827 -12.54 20.26 -12.91
CA MET A 827 -12.12 21.18 -13.97
C MET A 827 -12.45 20.65 -15.36
N ASP A 828 -12.29 19.35 -15.60
CA ASP A 828 -12.72 18.70 -16.86
C ASP A 828 -14.25 18.74 -17.06
N MET A 829 -15.02 18.61 -15.97
CA MET A 829 -16.48 18.80 -15.99
C MET A 829 -16.85 20.25 -16.30
N LEU A 830 -16.14 21.22 -15.72
CA LEU A 830 -16.37 22.65 -15.99
C LEU A 830 -16.06 22.99 -17.45
N LYS A 831 -14.98 22.41 -18.03
CA LYS A 831 -14.68 22.50 -19.47
C LYS A 831 -15.84 21.97 -20.30
N SER A 832 -16.41 20.83 -19.92
CA SER A 832 -17.54 20.22 -20.63
C SER A 832 -18.80 21.10 -20.56
N ILE A 833 -19.08 21.71 -19.41
CA ILE A 833 -20.18 22.68 -19.25
C ILE A 833 -19.95 23.92 -20.11
N LEU A 834 -18.73 24.43 -20.18
CA LEU A 834 -18.39 25.58 -21.00
C LEU A 834 -18.74 25.35 -22.48
N VAL A 835 -18.45 24.16 -23.01
CA VAL A 835 -18.76 23.80 -24.40
C VAL A 835 -20.26 23.62 -24.62
N MET A 836 -21.01 23.16 -23.60
CA MET A 836 -22.47 23.10 -23.68
C MET A 836 -23.11 24.51 -23.71
N VAL A 837 -22.51 25.49 -23.03
CA VAL A 837 -22.94 26.89 -23.06
C VAL A 837 -22.63 27.54 -24.41
N TYR A 838 -21.50 27.18 -25.03
CA TYR A 838 -21.07 27.70 -26.34
C TYR A 838 -20.99 26.58 -27.39
N PRO A 839 -22.14 26.02 -27.84
CA PRO A 839 -22.17 24.85 -28.71
C PRO A 839 -21.83 25.15 -30.17
N TYR A 840 -21.91 26.42 -30.58
CA TYR A 840 -21.70 26.82 -31.98
C TYR A 840 -20.21 26.99 -32.30
N PRO A 841 -19.71 26.49 -33.44
CA PRO A 841 -18.30 26.64 -33.83
C PRO A 841 -17.82 28.09 -33.90
N ALA A 842 -18.69 29.02 -34.31
CA ALA A 842 -18.40 30.45 -34.33
C ALA A 842 -18.12 31.05 -32.94
N GLN A 843 -18.60 30.41 -31.86
CA GLN A 843 -18.39 30.83 -30.48
C GLN A 843 -17.18 30.14 -29.83
N PHE A 844 -16.55 29.18 -30.51
CA PHE A 844 -15.45 28.39 -29.96
C PHE A 844 -14.24 29.24 -29.54
N GLY A 845 -14.06 30.44 -30.12
CA GLY A 845 -13.06 31.41 -29.69
C GLY A 845 -13.16 31.78 -28.21
N TYR A 846 -14.37 31.85 -27.63
CA TYR A 846 -14.54 32.08 -26.18
C TYR A 846 -13.96 30.94 -25.34
N CYS A 847 -14.13 29.69 -25.80
CA CYS A 847 -13.56 28.52 -25.13
C CYS A 847 -12.01 28.52 -25.20
N ILE A 848 -11.44 28.96 -26.33
CA ILE A 848 -9.99 29.13 -26.49
C ILE A 848 -9.46 30.18 -25.51
N ILE A 849 -10.12 31.35 -25.41
CA ILE A 849 -9.72 32.44 -24.51
C ILE A 849 -9.78 31.99 -23.05
N LEU A 850 -10.88 31.38 -22.61
CA LEU A 850 -11.03 30.91 -21.23
C LEU A 850 -10.01 29.81 -20.88
N SER A 851 -9.71 28.94 -21.82
CA SER A 851 -8.66 27.92 -21.66
C SER A 851 -7.28 28.55 -21.48
N PHE A 852 -6.95 29.55 -22.31
CA PHE A 852 -5.70 30.29 -22.18
C PHE A 852 -5.59 31.00 -20.83
N VAL A 853 -6.65 31.69 -20.40
CA VAL A 853 -6.69 32.33 -19.07
C VAL A 853 -6.45 31.30 -17.96
N SER A 854 -7.13 30.15 -18.02
CA SER A 854 -6.93 29.07 -17.04
C SER A 854 -5.48 28.59 -16.99
N ILE A 855 -4.87 28.30 -18.15
CA ILE A 855 -3.47 27.85 -18.23
C ILE A 855 -2.51 28.94 -17.70
N CYS A 856 -2.70 30.20 -18.10
CA CYS A 856 -1.88 31.31 -17.59
C CYS A 856 -2.01 31.51 -16.08
N THR A 857 -3.20 31.32 -15.51
CA THR A 857 -3.40 31.37 -14.05
C THR A 857 -2.71 30.21 -13.33
N GLY A 858 -2.75 29.00 -13.90
CA GLY A 858 -2.03 27.84 -13.37
C GLY A 858 -0.52 27.95 -13.50
N GLY A 859 -0.04 28.70 -14.50
CA GLY A 859 1.38 28.92 -14.80
C GLY A 859 2.10 29.95 -13.93
N LYS A 860 1.38 30.76 -13.14
CA LYS A 860 2.03 31.72 -12.24
C LYS A 860 2.81 30.95 -11.16
N PRO A 861 4.12 31.21 -10.98
CA PRO A 861 4.86 30.60 -9.90
C PRO A 861 4.24 31.08 -8.58
N ASN A 862 3.50 30.20 -7.92
CA ASN A 862 2.85 30.52 -6.66
C ASN A 862 3.93 30.73 -5.58
N THR A 863 4.31 31.99 -5.39
CA THR A 863 5.28 32.53 -4.44
C THR A 863 4.92 32.29 -2.97
N ALA A 864 3.73 31.75 -2.68
CA ALA A 864 3.28 31.46 -1.32
C ALA A 864 4.17 30.43 -0.57
N ASN A 865 4.91 29.57 -1.28
CA ASN A 865 5.87 28.65 -0.64
C ASN A 865 7.18 29.32 -0.19
N GLN A 866 7.43 30.58 -0.56
CA GLN A 866 8.55 31.36 -0.01
C GLN A 866 8.19 31.97 1.35
N GLU A 867 6.94 32.41 1.56
CA GLU A 867 6.53 32.95 2.87
C GLU A 867 6.53 31.89 3.96
N GLN A 868 6.02 30.68 3.69
CA GLN A 868 5.99 29.62 4.70
C GLN A 868 7.39 29.04 5.01
N LYS A 869 8.30 29.01 4.03
CA LYS A 869 9.69 28.62 4.26
C LYS A 869 10.46 29.70 5.03
N ASN A 870 10.20 30.97 4.72
CA ASN A 870 10.76 32.10 5.48
C ASN A 870 10.16 32.18 6.89
N GLU A 871 8.90 31.83 7.10
CA GLU A 871 8.28 31.73 8.43
C GLU A 871 8.85 30.56 9.21
N THR A 872 9.03 29.37 8.62
CA THR A 872 9.60 28.21 9.33
C THR A 872 11.10 28.39 9.61
N GLU A 873 11.85 29.06 8.72
CA GLU A 873 13.25 29.45 8.94
C GLU A 873 13.36 30.66 9.91
N ALA A 874 12.37 31.57 9.96
CA ALA A 874 12.27 32.64 10.95
C ALA A 874 11.86 32.12 12.33
N GLU A 875 10.98 31.12 12.42
CA GLU A 875 10.55 30.49 13.68
C GLU A 875 11.69 29.64 14.26
N ASN A 876 12.41 28.88 13.42
CA ASN A 876 13.60 28.13 13.85
C ASN A 876 14.78 29.06 14.22
N SER A 877 14.93 30.21 13.54
CA SER A 877 15.96 31.19 13.91
C SER A 877 15.58 32.03 15.14
N HIS A 878 14.28 32.26 15.42
CA HIS A 878 13.81 32.87 16.66
C HIS A 878 13.93 31.94 17.86
N VAL A 879 13.60 30.64 17.72
CA VAL A 879 13.79 29.66 18.82
C VAL A 879 15.28 29.47 19.15
N THR A 880 16.17 29.60 18.15
CA THR A 880 17.62 29.52 18.38
C THR A 880 18.21 30.83 18.95
N LYS A 881 17.62 32.01 18.65
CA LYS A 881 18.07 33.30 19.19
C LYS A 881 17.49 33.65 20.57
N VAL A 882 16.29 33.17 20.91
CA VAL A 882 15.66 33.43 22.22
C VAL A 882 16.32 32.62 23.36
N HIS A 883 17.02 31.53 23.06
CA HIS A 883 17.77 30.76 24.08
C HIS A 883 19.23 31.20 24.29
N ILE A 884 19.71 32.25 23.62
CA ILE A 884 21.10 32.71 23.73
C ILE A 884 21.23 34.16 24.28
N ALA A 885 20.12 34.87 24.54
CA ALA A 885 20.18 36.25 25.04
C ALA A 885 19.51 36.44 26.42
N GLN A 886 20.37 36.58 27.44
CA GLN A 886 20.19 37.20 28.78
C GLN A 886 19.43 36.45 29.90
N PRO A 887 19.82 36.61 31.20
CA PRO A 887 20.62 37.74 31.74
C PRO A 887 21.93 37.36 32.47
N LEU A 888 22.99 38.10 32.13
CA LEU A 888 24.07 38.52 33.04
C LEU A 888 23.83 40.01 33.26
N GLN A 889 23.08 40.35 34.31
CA GLN A 889 22.96 41.70 34.87
C GLN A 889 22.29 41.54 36.23
N ASP A 890 23.13 41.41 37.27
CA ASP A 890 22.89 41.79 38.66
C ASP A 890 24.13 41.43 39.48
N ALA A 891 25.11 42.34 39.47
CA ALA A 891 26.22 42.42 40.43
C ALA A 891 26.81 43.84 40.39
N SER A 892 26.03 44.80 40.88
CA SER A 892 26.48 46.06 41.51
C SER A 892 25.37 46.56 42.42
#